data_AF-A0A2S7Q7S9-F1
#
_entry.id   AF-A0A2S7Q7S9-F1
#
_cell.length_a   1.000
_cell.length_b   1.000
_cell.length_c   1.000
_cell.angle_alpha   90.00
_cell.angle_beta   90.00
_cell.angle_gamma   90.00
#
_symmetry.space_group_name_H-M   'P 1'
#
loop_
_entity.id
_entity.type
_entity.pdbx_description
1 polymer ?
#
loop_
_entity_poly.entity_id
_entity_poly.type
_entity_poly.pdbx_seq_one_letter_code
_entity_poly.pdbx_strand_id
1 'polypeptide(L)'
;MNHPVITYYSPDPIFRHPTPSKLPSDLFTLPPWHSSSMAPPYYPHSSRDRFVEPPSVFNRVLLALPKDLAVSLRRMADQGNINSVSARIPRWLRQAVVRECSWRRLFSLPHLLVAVWIVALMYGERWVFEKSVQECSTPHHLIFLADPQLTDPHSYPDRPWPLSTLTVWHTDNYMMRSYIQLSKQLHPDTVFFLGDLFDGGREWKTAHGNTEDPAWAKGHRPAMEQKHLETWGRRYGEDYWLKEYGRFSRIFSDYWNVGGSEAGVGQRGRKLIASLPGNHDLGFGAQIKVPVRDRFEVYFGDVNRVDVIANHTFVSVDSVSLSAGASGRPLSETEPITKPVNEFLDNVQVSKRKAVARELDYQAGKERAMHYSHTVEDLNSANYAHLPTLDPGAGSTDFPTILLTHVPLYRNPGTPCGPLREHWPPTPPPKGQTMPVNPDERNALSISRGYQYQNVLSNDDSIKLIQKIGNVVSVFSGDDHDYCEVVHPEDKNHAREITVKSMSWVMGIRRPGFLMLSLWNPIRPDGQPLHYQHSGHGGADNSQQGLVTMQSHLCLLPDQISILINYGIFAGLSILILLIRAICAPLYNLTPFAPPISSTYPDQESSTSLLPTSSKDLKREDDRLSNSSTSSTASNPTLAPRTARTRSVSPANGYGYSSPSQTQPQPQYPTPAPLIEKAGYYGLDGRMRWERDRELEITEERERKRIEETRRRNRRPNAVVRWWRVCRVTLVGRMLREMLWSAGRVLGIVGSVFMWYLWFG
;
A
#
# COMPACT_ATOMS: atom_id res chain seq x y z
N MET A 1 -25.94 -45.34 15.40
CA MET A 1 -26.96 -44.42 14.87
C MET A 1 -26.28 -43.51 13.86
N ASN A 2 -26.81 -43.52 12.64
CA ASN A 2 -26.24 -42.91 11.45
C ASN A 2 -26.43 -41.39 11.38
N HIS A 3 -25.54 -40.78 10.57
CA HIS A 3 -25.63 -39.52 9.81
C HIS A 3 -24.94 -38.27 10.39
N PRO A 4 -24.41 -37.38 9.54
CA PRO A 4 -23.66 -37.64 8.29
C PRO A 4 -22.44 -36.71 8.11
N VAL A 5 -21.42 -37.18 7.38
CA VAL A 5 -20.33 -36.34 6.86
C VAL A 5 -20.79 -35.75 5.53
N ILE A 6 -20.82 -34.42 5.44
CA ILE A 6 -21.11 -33.65 4.22
C ILE A 6 -19.78 -33.41 3.50
N THR A 7 -19.58 -34.05 2.36
CA THR A 7 -18.50 -33.75 1.41
C THR A 7 -18.98 -32.68 0.42
N TYR A 8 -18.32 -31.52 0.40
CA TYR A 8 -18.51 -30.51 -0.63
C TYR A 8 -17.68 -30.88 -1.86
N TYR A 9 -18.35 -31.30 -2.94
CA TYR A 9 -17.79 -31.33 -4.29
C TYR A 9 -17.83 -29.93 -4.88
N SER A 10 -16.67 -29.40 -5.30
CA SER A 10 -16.59 -28.21 -6.15
C SER A 10 -16.74 -28.63 -7.62
N PRO A 11 -17.59 -27.97 -8.44
CA PRO A 11 -17.76 -28.32 -9.84
C PRO A 11 -16.69 -27.67 -10.73
N ASP A 12 -16.08 -28.46 -11.61
CA ASP A 12 -15.22 -28.00 -12.70
C ASP A 12 -15.98 -27.09 -13.68
N PRO A 13 -15.39 -25.99 -14.15
CA PRO A 13 -16.00 -25.15 -15.18
C PRO A 13 -15.77 -25.72 -16.59
N ILE A 14 -16.89 -25.85 -17.30
CA ILE A 14 -17.03 -26.22 -18.70
C ILE A 14 -16.18 -25.32 -19.62
N PHE A 15 -15.25 -25.94 -20.36
CA PHE A 15 -14.48 -25.31 -21.44
C PHE A 15 -15.39 -24.91 -22.61
N ARG A 16 -15.37 -23.62 -22.99
CA ARG A 16 -15.82 -23.15 -24.31
C ARG A 16 -14.60 -22.87 -25.19
N HIS A 17 -14.50 -23.60 -26.29
CA HIS A 17 -13.55 -23.34 -27.39
C HIS A 17 -13.88 -22.02 -28.11
N PRO A 18 -12.86 -21.22 -28.49
CA PRO A 18 -12.97 -20.29 -29.59
C PRO A 18 -12.21 -20.80 -30.84
N THR A 19 -12.88 -20.73 -31.98
CA THR A 19 -12.36 -20.98 -33.33
C THR A 19 -11.37 -19.90 -33.81
N PRO A 20 -10.45 -20.22 -34.76
CA PRO A 20 -9.34 -19.34 -35.13
C PRO A 20 -9.70 -18.36 -36.27
N SER A 21 -9.26 -17.11 -36.19
CA SER A 21 -9.32 -16.14 -37.29
C SER A 21 -7.92 -15.64 -37.70
N LYS A 22 -7.46 -16.22 -38.81
CA LYS A 22 -6.56 -15.72 -39.88
C LYS A 22 -5.73 -14.44 -39.65
N LEU A 23 -4.41 -14.61 -39.73
CA LEU A 23 -3.42 -13.63 -40.19
C LEU A 23 -3.61 -13.29 -41.70
N PRO A 24 -2.99 -12.20 -42.15
CA PRO A 24 -2.19 -12.28 -43.37
C PRO A 24 -0.74 -11.82 -43.16
N SER A 25 0.16 -12.60 -43.76
CA SER A 25 1.55 -12.34 -44.10
C SER A 25 1.68 -11.30 -45.21
N ASP A 26 2.85 -10.62 -45.28
CA ASP A 26 3.68 -10.36 -46.49
C ASP A 26 4.74 -9.30 -46.12
N LEU A 27 6.02 -9.64 -45.85
CA LEU A 27 7.18 -9.93 -46.73
C LEU A 27 7.74 -8.74 -47.57
N PHE A 28 8.94 -8.28 -47.13
CA PHE A 28 10.12 -7.70 -47.83
C PHE A 28 10.02 -6.55 -48.86
N THR A 29 10.81 -5.48 -48.65
CA THR A 29 12.10 -5.22 -49.35
C THR A 29 12.65 -3.79 -49.06
N LEU A 30 13.95 -3.70 -48.72
CA LEU A 30 14.85 -2.52 -48.85
C LEU A 30 15.63 -2.67 -50.19
N PRO A 31 16.60 -1.80 -50.64
CA PRO A 31 17.14 -0.48 -50.24
C PRO A 31 17.23 0.45 -51.53
N PRO A 32 18.21 1.37 -51.81
CA PRO A 32 19.31 1.99 -51.06
C PRO A 32 19.52 3.53 -51.26
N TRP A 33 20.58 4.00 -50.62
CA TRP A 33 21.19 5.34 -50.53
C TRP A 33 21.79 5.88 -51.85
N HIS A 34 21.84 7.22 -52.00
CA HIS A 34 22.99 7.95 -52.57
C HIS A 34 22.98 9.46 -52.25
N SER A 35 24.16 10.05 -52.39
CA SER A 35 24.74 11.25 -51.78
C SER A 35 25.01 12.39 -52.79
N SER A 36 25.26 13.60 -52.25
CA SER A 36 26.06 14.71 -52.85
C SER A 36 25.40 15.52 -53.98
N SER A 37 25.67 16.80 -54.27
CA SER A 37 26.35 17.96 -53.65
C SER A 37 26.28 19.14 -54.66
N MET A 38 26.31 20.38 -54.17
CA MET A 38 26.84 21.62 -54.80
C MET A 38 26.06 22.38 -55.93
N ALA A 39 26.01 23.71 -55.72
CA ALA A 39 25.43 24.83 -56.50
C ALA A 39 26.43 25.40 -57.57
N PRO A 40 26.35 26.64 -58.15
CA PRO A 40 25.36 27.77 -58.18
C PRO A 40 25.24 28.36 -59.63
N PRO A 41 25.15 29.69 -59.95
CA PRO A 41 24.48 30.86 -59.36
C PRO A 41 23.55 31.63 -60.36
N TYR A 42 22.58 32.42 -59.87
CA TYR A 42 22.11 33.62 -60.59
C TYR A 42 21.58 34.66 -59.58
N TYR A 43 22.13 35.87 -59.68
CA TYR A 43 21.68 37.14 -59.09
C TYR A 43 22.02 38.25 -60.12
N PRO A 44 21.51 39.49 -60.04
CA PRO A 44 20.54 40.06 -59.10
C PRO A 44 19.45 40.93 -59.77
N HIS A 45 18.38 41.27 -59.03
CA HIS A 45 17.82 42.62 -59.12
C HIS A 45 17.36 43.13 -57.75
N SER A 46 17.84 44.34 -57.48
CA SER A 46 17.65 45.17 -56.29
C SER A 46 16.23 45.73 -56.20
N SER A 47 15.62 45.66 -55.03
CA SER A 47 14.79 46.75 -54.52
C SER A 47 14.90 46.84 -53.00
N ARG A 48 15.14 48.06 -52.54
CA ARG A 48 15.40 48.48 -51.17
C ARG A 48 14.12 48.48 -50.32
N ASP A 49 14.36 48.28 -49.03
CA ASP A 49 13.60 48.77 -47.88
C ASP A 49 12.25 48.11 -47.54
N ARG A 50 12.34 47.09 -46.67
CA ARG A 50 11.42 46.96 -45.55
C ARG A 50 12.14 46.33 -44.35
N PHE A 51 12.26 47.09 -43.26
CA PHE A 51 12.75 46.61 -41.97
C PHE A 51 11.77 45.53 -41.48
N VAL A 52 12.18 44.25 -41.52
CA VAL A 52 11.39 43.14 -40.98
C VAL A 52 11.80 42.98 -39.52
N GLU A 53 10.88 43.24 -38.59
CA GLU A 53 11.09 42.94 -37.18
C GLU A 53 11.45 41.45 -37.02
N PRO A 54 12.46 41.12 -36.20
CA PRO A 54 12.80 39.72 -35.96
C PRO A 54 11.57 38.96 -35.43
N PRO A 55 11.28 37.75 -35.95
CA PRO A 55 10.14 36.98 -35.47
C PRO A 55 10.29 36.74 -33.97
N SER A 56 9.19 36.92 -33.24
CA SER A 56 9.11 36.67 -31.81
C SER A 56 9.62 35.26 -31.47
N VAL A 57 10.14 35.07 -30.26
CA VAL A 57 10.67 33.78 -29.80
C VAL A 57 9.66 32.64 -30.04
N PHE A 58 8.36 32.93 -29.92
CA PHE A 58 7.27 32.01 -30.21
C PHE A 58 7.22 31.55 -31.68
N ASN A 59 7.39 32.47 -32.64
CA ASN A 59 7.43 32.13 -34.06
C ASN A 59 8.69 31.34 -34.44
N ARG A 60 9.82 31.58 -33.75
CA ARG A 60 11.05 30.79 -33.94
C ARG A 60 10.90 29.36 -33.42
N VAL A 61 10.21 29.18 -32.29
CA VAL A 61 9.90 27.85 -31.74
C VAL A 61 8.89 27.10 -32.62
N LEU A 62 7.88 27.78 -33.16
CA LEU A 62 6.91 27.19 -34.10
C LEU A 62 7.56 26.68 -35.40
N LEU A 63 8.56 27.39 -35.91
CA LEU A 63 9.31 26.99 -37.11
C LEU A 63 10.27 25.82 -36.86
N ALA A 64 10.64 25.56 -35.61
CA ALA A 64 11.53 24.47 -35.21
C ALA A 64 10.79 23.16 -34.88
N LEU A 65 9.45 23.16 -34.87
CA LEU A 65 8.63 22.00 -34.53
C LEU A 65 8.13 21.26 -35.79
N PRO A 66 7.89 19.92 -35.68
CA PRO A 66 7.22 19.16 -36.72
C PRO A 66 5.86 19.78 -37.09
N LYS A 67 5.48 19.74 -38.37
CA LYS A 67 4.31 20.46 -38.92
C LYS A 67 3.01 20.19 -38.15
N ASP A 68 2.78 18.97 -37.70
CA ASP A 68 1.56 18.59 -36.97
C ASP A 68 1.51 19.17 -35.54
N LEU A 69 2.66 19.31 -34.90
CA LEU A 69 2.81 19.95 -33.59
C LEU A 69 2.71 21.47 -33.70
N ALA A 70 3.29 22.06 -34.75
CA ALA A 70 3.19 23.48 -35.03
C ALA A 70 1.74 23.90 -35.33
N VAL A 71 0.99 23.08 -36.08
CA VAL A 71 -0.44 23.30 -36.35
C VAL A 71 -1.27 23.12 -35.08
N SER A 72 -0.95 22.15 -34.22
CA SER A 72 -1.65 21.96 -32.94
C SER A 72 -1.39 23.10 -31.95
N LEU A 73 -0.15 23.60 -31.86
CA LEU A 73 0.20 24.75 -31.02
C LEU A 73 -0.37 26.07 -31.56
N ARG A 74 -0.46 26.23 -32.88
CA ARG A 74 -1.13 27.38 -33.49
C ARG A 74 -2.64 27.32 -33.29
N ARG A 75 -3.26 26.14 -33.39
CA ARG A 75 -4.67 25.92 -33.03
C ARG A 75 -4.92 26.15 -31.54
N MET A 76 -4.00 25.78 -30.65
CA MET A 76 -4.11 26.07 -29.21
C MET A 76 -3.94 27.56 -28.89
N ALA A 77 -3.07 28.27 -29.62
CA ALA A 77 -2.91 29.72 -29.50
C ALA A 77 -4.13 30.49 -30.05
N ASP A 78 -4.70 30.04 -31.17
CA ASP A 78 -5.92 30.62 -31.77
C ASP A 78 -7.19 30.22 -30.98
N GLN A 79 -7.15 29.13 -30.23
CA GLN A 79 -8.18 28.73 -29.25
C GLN A 79 -8.19 29.62 -27.99
N GLY A 80 -7.36 30.65 -27.90
CA GLY A 80 -7.45 31.71 -26.87
C GLY A 80 -8.74 32.55 -26.92
N ASN A 81 -9.66 32.29 -27.86
CA ASN A 81 -10.95 32.96 -27.97
C ASN A 81 -12.12 32.00 -27.67
N ILE A 82 -12.28 31.61 -26.40
CA ILE A 82 -13.31 30.64 -25.95
C ILE A 82 -14.58 31.38 -25.51
N ASN A 83 -15.61 31.39 -26.36
CA ASN A 83 -16.97 31.76 -25.98
C ASN A 83 -18.02 30.65 -26.17
N SER A 84 -17.66 29.39 -26.46
CA SER A 84 -18.71 28.38 -26.81
C SER A 84 -18.59 26.95 -26.28
N VAL A 85 -17.62 26.58 -25.42
CA VAL A 85 -17.56 25.18 -24.90
C VAL A 85 -17.61 25.06 -23.37
N SER A 86 -17.78 26.16 -22.64
CA SER A 86 -17.65 26.13 -21.18
C SER A 86 -18.95 26.51 -20.48
N ALA A 87 -19.79 25.51 -20.20
CA ALA A 87 -20.98 25.64 -19.35
C ALA A 87 -20.93 24.80 -18.06
N ARG A 88 -19.87 24.01 -17.81
CA ARG A 88 -19.75 23.17 -16.58
C ARG A 88 -18.67 23.57 -15.59
N ILE A 89 -17.87 24.62 -15.87
CA ILE A 89 -16.84 25.09 -14.94
C ILE A 89 -17.30 26.40 -14.27
N PRO A 90 -17.36 26.46 -12.93
CA PRO A 90 -17.71 27.66 -12.18
C PRO A 90 -16.85 28.87 -12.59
N ARG A 91 -17.45 30.06 -12.69
CA ARG A 91 -16.79 31.29 -13.15
C ARG A 91 -15.54 31.68 -12.34
N TRP A 92 -15.46 31.28 -11.07
CA TRP A 92 -14.31 31.53 -10.21
C TRP A 92 -13.06 30.72 -10.62
N LEU A 93 -13.23 29.48 -11.11
CA LEU A 93 -12.12 28.67 -11.64
C LEU A 93 -11.59 29.25 -12.96
N ARG A 94 -12.46 29.77 -13.83
CA ARG A 94 -12.04 30.41 -15.08
C ARG A 94 -11.24 31.69 -14.84
N GLN A 95 -11.65 32.50 -13.87
CA GLN A 95 -10.92 33.72 -13.53
C GLN A 95 -9.58 33.43 -12.84
N ALA A 96 -9.44 32.31 -12.13
CA ALA A 96 -8.16 31.88 -11.55
C ALA A 96 -7.20 31.35 -12.63
N VAL A 97 -7.68 30.51 -13.56
CA VAL A 97 -6.82 29.86 -14.57
C VAL A 97 -6.37 30.82 -15.68
N VAL A 98 -7.24 31.72 -16.15
CA VAL A 98 -6.94 32.62 -17.28
C VAL A 98 -6.14 33.87 -16.85
N ARG A 99 -6.19 34.26 -15.57
CA ARG A 99 -5.56 35.49 -15.06
C ARG A 99 -4.21 35.27 -14.35
N GLU A 100 -3.81 34.02 -14.09
CA GLU A 100 -2.58 33.69 -13.36
C GLU A 100 -1.48 32.98 -14.19
N CYS A 101 -1.78 32.53 -15.41
CA CYS A 101 -0.84 31.80 -16.27
C CYS A 101 0.09 32.74 -17.05
N SER A 102 0.83 33.60 -16.35
CA SER A 102 2.01 34.24 -16.93
C SER A 102 3.20 33.31 -16.76
N TRP A 103 4.02 33.11 -17.80
CA TRP A 103 5.25 32.30 -17.72
C TRP A 103 6.16 32.69 -16.53
N ARG A 104 6.13 33.97 -16.12
CA ARG A 104 6.84 34.49 -14.94
C ARG A 104 6.30 34.00 -13.59
N ARG A 105 5.03 33.59 -13.50
CA ARG A 105 4.42 33.01 -12.28
C ARG A 105 4.58 31.50 -12.21
N LEU A 106 4.68 30.80 -13.34
CA LEU A 106 4.96 29.36 -13.41
C LEU A 106 6.38 29.02 -12.95
N PHE A 107 7.36 29.88 -13.22
CA PHE A 107 8.73 29.78 -12.69
C PHE A 107 8.91 30.49 -11.33
N SER A 108 7.84 30.67 -10.56
CA SER A 108 8.01 31.22 -9.23
C SER A 108 8.69 30.21 -8.30
N LEU A 109 9.44 30.71 -7.31
CA LEU A 109 10.18 29.89 -6.36
C LEU A 109 9.32 28.79 -5.71
N PRO A 110 8.08 29.03 -5.25
CA PRO A 110 7.21 27.97 -4.74
C PRO A 110 6.90 26.87 -5.76
N HIS A 111 6.66 27.21 -7.04
CA HIS A 111 6.40 26.19 -8.07
C HIS A 111 7.66 25.40 -8.42
N LEU A 112 8.83 26.04 -8.41
CA LEU A 112 10.11 25.33 -8.56
C LEU A 112 10.32 24.35 -7.39
N LEU A 113 10.07 24.78 -6.15
CA LEU A 113 10.14 23.89 -4.98
C LEU A 113 9.16 22.73 -5.11
N VAL A 114 7.92 22.97 -5.55
CA VAL A 114 6.94 21.90 -5.83
C VAL A 114 7.47 20.93 -6.88
N ALA A 115 8.04 21.41 -7.98
CA ALA A 115 8.59 20.54 -9.01
C ALA A 115 9.75 19.67 -8.48
N VAL A 116 10.67 20.26 -7.71
CA VAL A 116 11.77 19.51 -7.08
C VAL A 116 11.23 18.49 -6.07
N TRP A 117 10.19 18.85 -5.29
CA TRP A 117 9.50 17.91 -4.41
C TRP A 117 8.85 16.74 -5.15
N ILE A 118 8.19 16.99 -6.29
CA ILE A 118 7.62 15.92 -7.11
C ILE A 118 8.72 14.96 -7.56
N VAL A 119 9.87 15.47 -8.02
CA VAL A 119 11.02 14.64 -8.40
C VAL A 119 11.58 13.88 -7.19
N ALA A 120 11.69 14.52 -6.02
CA ALA A 120 12.15 13.86 -4.80
C ALA A 120 11.19 12.74 -4.33
N LEU A 121 9.88 12.95 -4.46
CA LEU A 121 8.86 11.94 -4.20
C LEU A 121 8.93 10.81 -5.23
N MET A 122 9.06 11.10 -6.52
CA MET A 122 9.25 10.08 -7.57
C MET A 122 10.50 9.24 -7.31
N TYR A 123 11.58 9.88 -6.87
CA TYR A 123 12.81 9.18 -6.49
C TYR A 123 12.54 8.25 -5.31
N GLY A 124 12.12 8.78 -4.15
CA GLY A 124 12.02 8.00 -2.92
C GLY A 124 10.88 6.98 -2.91
N GLU A 125 9.74 7.27 -3.54
CA GLU A 125 8.55 6.42 -3.49
C GLU A 125 8.50 5.40 -4.65
N ARG A 126 9.31 5.56 -5.71
CA ARG A 126 9.26 4.68 -6.90
C ARG A 126 10.63 4.25 -7.42
N TRP A 127 11.48 5.20 -7.84
CA TRP A 127 12.72 4.84 -8.54
C TRP A 127 13.72 4.11 -7.64
N VAL A 128 13.77 4.43 -6.34
CA VAL A 128 14.67 3.71 -5.41
C VAL A 128 14.26 2.24 -5.29
N PHE A 129 12.96 1.93 -5.19
CA PHE A 129 12.47 0.55 -5.16
C PHE A 129 12.76 -0.19 -6.47
N GLU A 130 12.53 0.47 -7.60
CA GLU A 130 12.82 -0.08 -8.92
C GLU A 130 14.31 -0.43 -9.05
N LYS A 131 15.19 0.50 -8.70
CA LYS A 131 16.64 0.33 -8.78
C LYS A 131 17.16 -0.76 -7.83
N SER A 132 16.70 -0.79 -6.59
CA SER A 132 17.13 -1.79 -5.60
C SER A 132 16.85 -3.22 -6.06
N VAL A 133 15.71 -3.46 -6.71
CA VAL A 133 15.38 -4.79 -7.26
C VAL A 133 16.12 -5.04 -8.58
N GLN A 134 16.30 -4.02 -9.42
CA GLN A 134 17.03 -4.15 -10.68
C GLN A 134 18.49 -4.60 -10.49
N GLU A 135 19.15 -4.15 -9.42
CA GLU A 135 20.50 -4.58 -9.06
C GLU A 135 20.60 -6.11 -8.82
N CYS A 136 19.46 -6.78 -8.64
CA CYS A 136 19.31 -8.22 -8.46
C CYS A 136 18.82 -8.98 -9.71
N SER A 137 18.90 -8.38 -10.90
CA SER A 137 18.42 -8.99 -12.16
C SER A 137 19.35 -10.09 -12.69
N THR A 138 19.61 -11.12 -11.88
CA THR A 138 20.26 -12.36 -12.29
C THR A 138 19.20 -13.45 -12.50
N PRO A 139 19.41 -14.42 -13.42
CA PRO A 139 18.41 -15.45 -13.70
C PRO A 139 18.28 -16.39 -12.49
N HIS A 140 17.27 -16.17 -11.67
CA HIS A 140 16.91 -17.01 -10.53
C HIS A 140 15.40 -17.25 -10.55
N HIS A 141 15.00 -18.47 -10.20
CA HIS A 141 13.60 -18.91 -10.30
C HIS A 141 12.89 -18.93 -8.93
N LEU A 142 13.63 -18.81 -7.83
CA LEU A 142 13.09 -18.93 -6.47
C LEU A 142 13.54 -17.78 -5.57
N ILE A 143 12.63 -17.32 -4.72
CA ILE A 143 12.87 -16.26 -3.73
C ILE A 143 12.39 -16.72 -2.34
N PHE A 144 13.19 -16.41 -1.32
CA PHE A 144 12.79 -16.47 0.09
C PHE A 144 12.53 -15.08 0.63
N LEU A 145 11.38 -14.93 1.30
CA LEU A 145 10.98 -13.75 2.07
C LEU A 145 10.86 -14.17 3.54
N ALA A 146 11.42 -13.38 4.46
CA ALA A 146 11.30 -13.63 5.89
C ALA A 146 10.73 -12.39 6.60
N ASP A 147 10.03 -12.63 7.71
CA ASP A 147 9.53 -11.61 8.65
C ASP A 147 8.91 -10.38 7.99
N PRO A 148 7.88 -10.52 7.13
CA PRO A 148 7.10 -9.35 6.75
C PRO A 148 6.47 -8.71 8.01
N GLN A 149 6.13 -9.52 9.04
CA GLN A 149 5.63 -9.11 10.35
C GLN A 149 4.69 -7.91 10.25
N LEU A 150 3.54 -8.14 9.60
CA LEU A 150 2.59 -7.07 9.33
C LEU A 150 2.23 -6.34 10.64
N THR A 151 2.53 -5.04 10.68
CA THR A 151 2.41 -4.28 11.93
C THR A 151 0.96 -4.06 12.32
N ASP A 152 0.67 -4.17 13.61
CA ASP A 152 -0.70 -4.09 14.12
C ASP A 152 -0.70 -3.51 15.56
N PRO A 153 -1.83 -3.52 16.28
CA PRO A 153 -1.90 -3.03 17.66
C PRO A 153 -1.01 -3.79 18.66
N HIS A 154 -0.51 -4.98 18.33
CA HIS A 154 0.49 -5.70 19.12
C HIS A 154 1.87 -5.06 18.97
N SER A 155 2.26 -4.64 17.76
CA SER A 155 3.58 -4.06 17.47
C SER A 155 3.91 -2.82 18.30
N TYR A 156 2.95 -1.90 18.41
CA TYR A 156 3.12 -0.62 19.12
C TYR A 156 1.86 -0.28 19.92
N PRO A 157 1.61 -0.94 21.06
CA PRO A 157 0.30 -0.89 21.71
C PRO A 157 0.00 0.45 22.37
N ASP A 158 1.05 1.23 22.67
CA ASP A 158 0.94 2.58 23.22
C ASP A 158 0.84 3.67 22.15
N ARG A 159 0.87 3.31 20.86
CA ARG A 159 0.82 4.29 19.77
C ARG A 159 -0.63 4.74 19.54
N PRO A 160 -0.98 6.02 19.82
CA PRO A 160 -2.36 6.48 19.70
C PRO A 160 -2.76 6.69 18.24
N TRP A 161 -4.07 6.68 17.98
CA TRP A 161 -4.61 7.20 16.73
C TRP A 161 -4.31 8.72 16.62
N PRO A 162 -3.91 9.24 15.44
CA PRO A 162 -3.82 8.57 14.14
C PRO A 162 -2.45 7.94 13.82
N LEU A 163 -1.46 8.04 14.71
CA LEU A 163 -0.09 7.58 14.44
C LEU A 163 -0.01 6.07 14.22
N SER A 164 -0.80 5.27 14.94
CA SER A 164 -0.86 3.81 14.74
C SER A 164 -1.31 3.46 13.33
N THR A 165 -2.41 4.05 12.85
CA THR A 165 -2.91 3.85 11.48
C THR A 165 -1.91 4.29 10.43
N LEU A 166 -1.24 5.43 10.62
CA LEU A 166 -0.19 5.90 9.71
C LEU A 166 0.97 4.92 9.63
N THR A 167 1.33 4.29 10.76
CA THR A 167 2.43 3.33 10.85
C THR A 167 2.15 2.10 10.01
N VAL A 168 1.01 1.46 10.26
CA VAL A 168 0.55 0.27 9.51
C VAL A 168 0.52 0.56 8.02
N TRP A 169 -0.13 1.65 7.64
CA TRP A 169 -0.27 2.00 6.23
C TRP A 169 1.08 2.26 5.55
N HIS A 170 2.03 2.92 6.23
CA HIS A 170 3.33 3.19 5.66
C HIS A 170 4.22 1.94 5.58
N THR A 171 4.12 1.02 6.55
CA THR A 171 4.80 -0.28 6.47
C THR A 171 4.23 -1.14 5.34
N ASP A 172 2.91 -1.17 5.20
CA ASP A 172 2.23 -1.92 4.15
C ASP A 172 2.63 -1.42 2.76
N ASN A 173 2.61 -0.09 2.55
CA ASN A 173 3.02 0.50 1.27
C ASN A 173 4.48 0.20 0.93
N TYR A 174 5.39 0.19 1.92
CA TYR A 174 6.77 -0.22 1.70
C TYR A 174 6.86 -1.66 1.18
N MET A 175 6.23 -2.61 1.90
CA MET A 175 6.25 -4.03 1.53
C MET A 175 5.59 -4.28 0.18
N MET A 176 4.44 -3.64 -0.05
CA MET A 176 3.68 -3.74 -1.30
C MET A 176 4.51 -3.25 -2.48
N ARG A 177 5.16 -2.08 -2.39
CA ARG A 177 6.00 -1.56 -3.49
C ARG A 177 7.22 -2.43 -3.73
N SER A 178 7.91 -2.87 -2.67
CA SER A 178 9.03 -3.80 -2.76
C SER A 178 8.60 -5.10 -3.45
N TYR A 179 7.48 -5.69 -3.04
CA TYR A 179 6.97 -6.93 -3.61
C TYR A 179 6.47 -6.77 -5.05
N ILE A 180 5.81 -5.66 -5.38
CA ILE A 180 5.42 -5.34 -6.75
C ILE A 180 6.65 -5.26 -7.65
N GLN A 181 7.73 -4.59 -7.23
CA GLN A 181 8.95 -4.51 -8.04
C GLN A 181 9.61 -5.87 -8.18
N LEU A 182 9.70 -6.64 -7.09
CA LEU A 182 10.20 -8.01 -7.08
C LEU A 182 9.44 -8.90 -8.06
N SER A 183 8.10 -8.90 -8.00
CA SER A 183 7.24 -9.69 -8.87
C SER A 183 7.29 -9.22 -10.33
N LYS A 184 7.31 -7.91 -10.59
CA LYS A 184 7.39 -7.35 -11.95
C LYS A 184 8.72 -7.59 -12.64
N GLN A 185 9.83 -7.38 -11.93
CA GLN A 185 11.15 -7.36 -12.55
C GLN A 185 11.82 -8.74 -12.55
N LEU A 186 11.67 -9.49 -11.46
CA LEU A 186 12.33 -10.79 -11.29
C LEU A 186 11.45 -11.96 -11.72
N HIS A 187 10.13 -11.79 -11.73
CA HIS A 187 9.15 -12.79 -12.15
C HIS A 187 9.45 -14.20 -11.61
N PRO A 188 9.56 -14.38 -10.29
CA PRO A 188 9.96 -15.66 -9.71
C PRO A 188 8.91 -16.74 -9.98
N ASP A 189 9.37 -17.98 -10.18
CA ASP A 189 8.52 -19.16 -10.30
C ASP A 189 8.01 -19.60 -8.94
N THR A 190 8.83 -19.47 -7.89
CA THR A 190 8.42 -19.79 -6.53
C THR A 190 8.84 -18.72 -5.53
N VAL A 191 7.93 -18.35 -4.64
CA VAL A 191 8.23 -17.55 -3.45
C VAL A 191 7.86 -18.35 -2.21
N PHE A 192 8.82 -18.52 -1.31
CA PHE A 192 8.60 -19.07 0.02
C PHE A 192 8.65 -17.95 1.06
N PHE A 193 7.68 -17.91 1.96
CA PHE A 193 7.77 -17.14 3.19
C PHE A 193 8.31 -18.01 4.31
N LEU A 194 9.26 -17.48 5.09
CA LEU A 194 9.95 -18.18 6.16
C LEU A 194 9.43 -17.78 7.55
N GLY A 195 8.11 -17.77 7.71
CA GLY A 195 7.44 -17.46 8.97
C GLY A 195 7.29 -15.97 9.29
N ASP A 196 6.63 -15.73 10.42
CA ASP A 196 6.35 -14.42 11.00
C ASP A 196 5.64 -13.49 10.01
N LEU A 197 4.52 -14.00 9.51
CA LEU A 197 3.70 -13.25 8.57
C LEU A 197 3.04 -12.05 9.25
N PHE A 198 2.59 -12.24 10.48
CA PHE A 198 1.94 -11.23 11.31
C PHE A 198 2.74 -11.00 12.57
N ASP A 199 2.75 -9.77 13.10
CA ASP A 199 3.35 -9.51 14.41
C ASP A 199 2.42 -9.95 15.56
N GLY A 200 1.12 -9.63 15.50
CA GLY A 200 0.11 -10.03 16.48
C GLY A 200 -0.63 -11.34 16.15
N GLY A 201 -0.12 -12.17 15.23
CA GLY A 201 -0.84 -13.34 14.68
C GLY A 201 -1.38 -14.31 15.74
N ARG A 202 -0.59 -14.54 16.79
CA ARG A 202 -0.91 -15.40 17.92
C ARG A 202 -1.81 -14.78 19.00
N GLU A 203 -1.96 -13.46 19.00
CA GLU A 203 -2.61 -12.72 20.09
C GLU A 203 -4.12 -12.61 19.91
N TRP A 204 -4.60 -12.66 18.66
CA TRP A 204 -6.01 -12.44 18.33
C TRP A 204 -6.84 -13.69 18.54
N LYS A 205 -7.94 -13.58 19.31
CA LYS A 205 -8.84 -14.69 19.64
C LYS A 205 -9.35 -15.40 18.39
N THR A 206 -9.55 -16.70 18.49
CA THR A 206 -10.20 -17.51 17.46
C THR A 206 -11.70 -17.58 17.69
N ALA A 207 -12.47 -17.97 16.67
CA ALA A 207 -13.92 -18.15 16.75
C ALA A 207 -14.28 -19.32 17.67
N HIS A 208 -13.42 -20.33 17.72
CA HIS A 208 -13.58 -21.54 18.52
C HIS A 208 -12.29 -21.88 19.26
N GLY A 209 -12.44 -22.57 20.39
CA GLY A 209 -11.32 -23.03 21.21
C GLY A 209 -10.82 -22.00 22.23
N ASN A 210 -9.94 -22.46 23.12
CA ASN A 210 -9.35 -21.63 24.17
C ASN A 210 -8.08 -20.93 23.64
N THR A 211 -8.07 -19.60 23.69
CA THR A 211 -6.91 -18.78 23.33
C THR A 211 -6.28 -18.06 24.52
N GLU A 212 -6.65 -18.41 25.74
CA GLU A 212 -5.99 -17.90 26.93
C GLU A 212 -4.62 -18.55 27.12
N ASP A 213 -3.70 -17.80 27.71
CA ASP A 213 -2.39 -18.34 28.08
C ASP A 213 -2.56 -19.45 29.15
N PRO A 214 -1.79 -20.55 29.06
CA PRO A 214 -1.80 -21.58 30.07
C PRO A 214 -1.58 -21.01 31.48
N ALA A 215 -2.23 -21.58 32.50
CA ALA A 215 -2.16 -21.05 33.87
C ALA A 215 -0.73 -20.92 34.41
N TRP A 216 0.17 -21.84 34.03
CA TRP A 216 1.58 -21.81 34.41
C TRP A 216 2.39 -20.75 33.66
N ALA A 217 1.93 -20.30 32.49
CA ALA A 217 2.56 -19.25 31.70
C ALA A 217 2.13 -17.85 32.16
N LYS A 218 1.03 -17.74 32.93
CA LYS A 218 0.54 -16.47 33.48
C LYS A 218 1.64 -15.79 34.32
N GLY A 219 1.94 -14.54 34.01
CA GLY A 219 2.98 -13.74 34.66
C GLY A 219 4.34 -13.73 33.95
N HIS A 220 4.59 -14.62 32.99
CA HIS A 220 5.82 -14.59 32.18
C HIS A 220 5.78 -13.54 31.06
N ARG A 221 4.58 -13.08 30.69
CA ARG A 221 4.40 -12.06 29.66
C ARG A 221 5.05 -10.72 30.06
N PRO A 222 5.68 -9.95 29.15
CA PRO A 222 6.26 -8.66 29.47
C PRO A 222 5.25 -7.66 30.08
N ALA A 223 5.70 -6.86 31.06
CA ALA A 223 4.84 -5.92 31.78
C ALA A 223 4.15 -4.89 30.84
N MET A 224 4.79 -4.53 29.73
CA MET A 224 4.23 -3.59 28.75
C MET A 224 3.02 -4.18 28.01
N GLU A 225 2.99 -5.49 27.78
CA GLU A 225 1.85 -6.16 27.12
C GLU A 225 0.75 -6.51 28.12
N GLN A 226 1.12 -6.86 29.37
CA GLN A 226 0.15 -7.27 30.39
C GLN A 226 -0.97 -6.23 30.60
N LYS A 227 -0.65 -4.92 30.53
CA LYS A 227 -1.66 -3.85 30.65
C LYS A 227 -2.68 -3.81 29.51
N HIS A 228 -2.35 -4.39 28.35
CA HIS A 228 -3.16 -4.33 27.14
C HIS A 228 -4.01 -5.58 26.92
N LEU A 229 -3.67 -6.70 27.57
CA LEU A 229 -4.36 -7.99 27.45
C LEU A 229 -5.90 -7.91 27.56
N GLU A 230 -6.41 -7.21 28.57
CA GLU A 230 -7.86 -7.07 28.77
C GLU A 230 -8.51 -6.30 27.61
N THR A 231 -7.82 -5.29 27.09
CA THR A 231 -8.30 -4.50 25.96
C THR A 231 -8.23 -5.29 24.67
N TRP A 232 -7.12 -6.02 24.43
CA TRP A 232 -6.94 -6.88 23.28
C TRP A 232 -7.99 -7.98 23.23
N GLY A 233 -8.18 -8.70 24.33
CA GLY A 233 -9.18 -9.76 24.42
C GLY A 233 -10.63 -9.27 24.26
N ARG A 234 -10.90 -7.98 24.42
CA ARG A 234 -12.23 -7.37 24.16
C ARG A 234 -12.38 -6.83 22.75
N ARG A 235 -11.31 -6.29 22.15
CA ARG A 235 -11.37 -5.56 20.87
C ARG A 235 -10.98 -6.38 19.66
N TYR A 236 -10.12 -7.38 19.83
CA TYR A 236 -9.50 -8.11 18.73
C TYR A 236 -9.82 -9.60 18.85
N GLY A 237 -10.56 -10.11 17.86
CA GLY A 237 -10.92 -11.52 17.74
C GLY A 237 -10.73 -12.03 16.30
N GLU A 238 -11.45 -13.08 15.94
CA GLU A 238 -11.35 -13.76 14.64
C GLU A 238 -11.49 -12.75 13.49
N ASP A 239 -12.55 -11.95 13.51
CA ASP A 239 -12.86 -10.97 12.48
C ASP A 239 -11.86 -9.80 12.39
N TYR A 240 -11.04 -9.58 13.41
CA TYR A 240 -9.85 -8.73 13.28
C TYR A 240 -8.73 -9.48 12.55
N TRP A 241 -8.40 -10.69 13.00
CA TRP A 241 -7.37 -11.53 12.37
C TRP A 241 -7.67 -11.80 10.88
N LEU A 242 -8.94 -12.01 10.50
CA LEU A 242 -9.33 -12.18 9.10
C LEU A 242 -9.08 -10.94 8.24
N LYS A 243 -9.15 -9.74 8.83
CA LYS A 243 -8.78 -8.50 8.13
C LYS A 243 -7.28 -8.42 7.93
N GLU A 244 -6.50 -8.91 8.89
CA GLU A 244 -5.04 -9.02 8.78
C GLU A 244 -4.66 -10.03 7.70
N TYR A 245 -5.28 -11.22 7.67
CA TYR A 245 -5.14 -12.17 6.58
C TYR A 245 -5.47 -11.53 5.22
N GLY A 246 -6.61 -10.82 5.12
CA GLY A 246 -6.94 -10.07 3.92
C GLY A 246 -5.93 -8.96 3.59
N ARG A 247 -5.25 -8.39 4.57
CA ARG A 247 -4.17 -7.39 4.39
C ARG A 247 -2.93 -8.05 3.81
N PHE A 248 -2.54 -9.21 4.33
CA PHE A 248 -1.48 -10.04 3.75
C PHE A 248 -1.76 -10.37 2.28
N SER A 249 -2.97 -10.85 1.96
CA SER A 249 -3.34 -11.17 0.58
C SER A 249 -3.28 -9.94 -0.34
N ARG A 250 -3.73 -8.77 0.12
CA ARG A 250 -3.64 -7.52 -0.67
C ARG A 250 -2.21 -7.09 -0.98
N ILE A 251 -1.26 -7.36 -0.07
CA ILE A 251 0.14 -6.98 -0.26
C ILE A 251 0.86 -7.98 -1.17
N PHE A 252 0.63 -9.28 -0.96
CA PHE A 252 1.44 -10.34 -1.58
C PHE A 252 0.70 -11.18 -2.62
N SER A 253 -0.56 -11.56 -2.37
CA SER A 253 -1.29 -12.45 -3.28
C SER A 253 -1.84 -11.72 -4.50
N ASP A 254 -2.44 -10.54 -4.32
CA ASP A 254 -3.08 -9.77 -5.39
C ASP A 254 -2.07 -9.36 -6.49
N TYR A 255 -0.80 -9.19 -6.12
CA TYR A 255 0.28 -8.80 -7.03
C TYR A 255 1.15 -9.98 -7.49
N TRP A 256 0.77 -11.22 -7.17
CA TRP A 256 1.58 -12.38 -7.53
C TRP A 256 1.84 -12.47 -9.04
N ASN A 257 0.81 -12.21 -9.86
CA ASN A 257 0.87 -12.36 -11.32
C ASN A 257 1.17 -11.07 -12.09
N VAL A 258 1.64 -10.01 -11.42
CA VAL A 258 1.86 -8.71 -12.08
C VAL A 258 3.02 -8.73 -13.09
N GLY A 259 4.01 -9.62 -12.92
CA GLY A 259 5.08 -9.88 -13.89
C GLY A 259 4.69 -10.86 -15.01
N GLY A 260 3.52 -11.48 -14.91
CA GLY A 260 3.04 -12.57 -15.78
C GLY A 260 2.48 -13.73 -14.96
N SER A 261 1.71 -14.62 -15.57
CA SER A 261 1.18 -15.84 -14.91
C SER A 261 1.93 -17.12 -15.33
N GLU A 262 2.72 -17.06 -16.39
CA GLU A 262 3.44 -18.21 -16.92
C GLU A 262 4.67 -18.51 -16.07
N ALA A 263 4.87 -19.78 -15.74
CA ALA A 263 6.08 -20.24 -15.08
C ALA A 263 7.21 -20.43 -16.09
N GLY A 264 8.44 -20.36 -15.60
CA GLY A 264 9.64 -20.71 -16.33
C GLY A 264 9.61 -22.14 -16.86
N VAL A 265 10.44 -22.38 -17.88
CA VAL A 265 10.51 -23.67 -18.57
C VAL A 265 10.80 -24.80 -17.58
N GLY A 266 9.98 -25.85 -17.63
CA GLY A 266 10.13 -27.04 -16.79
C GLY A 266 9.43 -26.97 -15.43
N GLN A 267 8.83 -25.84 -15.04
CA GLN A 267 8.00 -25.75 -13.85
C GLN A 267 6.53 -26.08 -14.17
N ARG A 268 5.83 -26.72 -13.23
CA ARG A 268 4.37 -27.01 -13.36
C ARG A 268 3.50 -25.76 -13.35
N GLY A 269 4.02 -24.68 -12.77
CA GLY A 269 3.29 -23.46 -12.49
C GLY A 269 4.00 -22.64 -11.44
N ARG A 270 3.55 -21.38 -11.28
CA ARG A 270 4.08 -20.46 -10.30
C ARG A 270 3.50 -20.77 -8.92
N LYS A 271 4.34 -20.79 -7.88
CA LYS A 271 3.95 -21.14 -6.50
C LYS A 271 4.24 -20.00 -5.51
N LEU A 272 3.23 -19.62 -4.74
CA LEU A 272 3.37 -18.74 -3.58
C LEU A 272 3.11 -19.58 -2.32
N ILE A 273 4.14 -19.83 -1.52
CA ILE A 273 4.08 -20.73 -0.37
C ILE A 273 4.34 -19.93 0.90
N ALA A 274 3.29 -19.74 1.70
CA ALA A 274 3.34 -18.97 2.94
C ALA A 274 2.92 -19.81 4.17
N SER A 275 3.08 -21.12 4.10
CA SER A 275 2.59 -22.04 5.13
C SER A 275 3.60 -22.33 6.25
N LEU A 276 4.86 -21.93 6.12
CA LEU A 276 5.84 -22.10 7.20
C LEU A 276 5.55 -21.06 8.30
N PRO A 277 5.17 -21.47 9.52
CA PRO A 277 4.82 -20.55 10.59
C PRO A 277 6.06 -20.03 11.31
N GLY A 278 5.96 -18.82 11.87
CA GLY A 278 6.89 -18.33 12.87
C GLY A 278 6.29 -18.20 14.28
N ASN A 279 7.10 -17.75 15.24
CA ASN A 279 6.65 -17.64 16.63
C ASN A 279 5.66 -16.48 16.82
N HIS A 280 5.63 -15.47 15.94
CA HIS A 280 4.61 -14.44 15.97
C HIS A 280 3.25 -14.91 15.41
N ASP A 281 3.28 -15.91 14.54
CA ASP A 281 2.06 -16.51 13.98
C ASP A 281 1.37 -17.45 14.96
N LEU A 282 2.14 -18.34 15.63
CA LEU A 282 1.60 -19.43 16.46
C LEU A 282 1.85 -19.27 17.97
N GLY A 283 2.87 -18.51 18.35
CA GLY A 283 3.55 -18.65 19.64
C GLY A 283 4.70 -19.64 19.56
N PHE A 284 5.31 -19.94 20.72
CA PHE A 284 6.50 -20.79 20.78
C PHE A 284 6.39 -21.91 21.81
N GLY A 285 6.78 -23.12 21.41
CA GLY A 285 6.87 -24.28 22.27
C GLY A 285 5.57 -24.61 23.00
N ALA A 286 5.66 -25.00 24.27
CA ALA A 286 4.49 -25.41 25.05
C ALA A 286 3.48 -24.28 25.34
N GLN A 287 3.78 -23.04 24.92
CA GLN A 287 2.86 -21.91 25.02
C GLN A 287 2.01 -21.71 23.77
N ILE A 288 2.20 -22.52 22.73
CA ILE A 288 1.37 -22.49 21.51
C ILE A 288 -0.07 -22.87 21.87
N LYS A 289 -1.01 -22.09 21.34
CA LYS A 289 -2.44 -22.33 21.49
C LYS A 289 -2.91 -23.13 20.29
N VAL A 290 -3.36 -24.36 20.51
CA VAL A 290 -3.83 -25.26 19.43
C VAL A 290 -4.83 -24.58 18.48
N PRO A 291 -5.86 -23.85 18.94
CA PRO A 291 -6.78 -23.16 18.03
C PRO A 291 -6.12 -22.11 17.13
N VAL A 292 -5.05 -21.46 17.60
CA VAL A 292 -4.29 -20.46 16.80
C VAL A 292 -3.52 -21.15 15.69
N ARG A 293 -2.84 -22.27 15.99
CA ARG A 293 -2.18 -23.13 14.99
C ARG A 293 -3.18 -23.65 13.97
N ASP A 294 -4.28 -24.23 14.43
CA ASP A 294 -5.29 -24.79 13.55
C ASP A 294 -5.89 -23.72 12.63
N ARG A 295 -6.11 -22.49 13.15
CA ARG A 295 -6.52 -21.35 12.30
C ARG A 295 -5.45 -21.05 11.25
N PHE A 296 -4.18 -20.94 11.63
CA PHE A 296 -3.11 -20.66 10.67
C PHE A 296 -3.06 -21.71 9.54
N GLU A 297 -3.08 -23.00 9.90
CA GLU A 297 -3.10 -24.12 8.96
C GLU A 297 -4.31 -24.06 7.99
N VAL A 298 -5.49 -23.66 8.46
CA VAL A 298 -6.68 -23.54 7.61
C VAL A 298 -6.50 -22.47 6.50
N TYR A 299 -5.82 -21.37 6.78
CA TYR A 299 -5.70 -20.25 5.83
C TYR A 299 -4.42 -20.27 4.98
N PHE A 300 -3.34 -20.86 5.50
CA PHE A 300 -2.04 -20.91 4.82
C PHE A 300 -1.67 -22.31 4.31
N GLY A 301 -2.38 -23.35 4.75
CA GLY A 301 -2.16 -24.74 4.38
C GLY A 301 -1.19 -25.46 5.33
N ASP A 302 -0.76 -26.64 4.92
CA ASP A 302 0.07 -27.52 5.74
C ASP A 302 1.39 -26.85 6.15
N VAL A 303 1.62 -26.75 7.47
CA VAL A 303 2.81 -26.15 8.08
C VAL A 303 4.04 -27.06 8.01
N ASN A 304 3.81 -28.37 7.84
CA ASN A 304 4.84 -29.38 7.62
C ASN A 304 4.63 -30.01 6.24
N ARG A 305 5.52 -29.74 5.28
CA ARG A 305 5.30 -30.11 3.87
C ARG A 305 6.58 -30.42 3.11
N VAL A 306 6.41 -31.13 2.00
CA VAL A 306 7.49 -31.48 1.07
C VAL A 306 7.13 -31.00 -0.32
N ASP A 307 8.01 -30.19 -0.92
CA ASP A 307 7.88 -29.71 -2.30
C ASP A 307 9.09 -30.13 -3.12
N VAL A 308 8.89 -30.46 -4.40
CA VAL A 308 9.98 -30.67 -5.34
C VAL A 308 9.99 -29.53 -6.34
N ILE A 309 11.12 -28.84 -6.44
CA ILE A 309 11.31 -27.67 -7.30
C ILE A 309 12.69 -27.77 -7.93
N ALA A 310 12.77 -27.72 -9.27
CA ALA A 310 14.02 -27.78 -10.02
C ALA A 310 14.94 -28.95 -9.58
N ASN A 311 14.34 -30.13 -9.38
CA ASN A 311 14.99 -31.35 -8.91
C ASN A 311 15.69 -31.22 -7.55
N HIS A 312 15.18 -30.36 -6.67
CA HIS A 312 15.55 -30.29 -5.27
C HIS A 312 14.32 -30.57 -4.41
N THR A 313 14.53 -31.18 -3.26
CA THR A 313 13.46 -31.44 -2.29
C THR A 313 13.48 -30.36 -1.23
N PHE A 314 12.42 -29.57 -1.12
CA PHE A 314 12.23 -28.60 -0.05
C PHE A 314 11.39 -29.23 1.05
N VAL A 315 11.84 -29.13 2.29
CA VAL A 315 11.13 -29.64 3.47
C VAL A 315 10.89 -28.48 4.42
N SER A 316 9.66 -28.01 4.53
CA SER A 316 9.25 -27.01 5.51
C SER A 316 8.78 -27.69 6.78
N VAL A 317 9.25 -27.21 7.93
CA VAL A 317 8.92 -27.80 9.24
C VAL A 317 8.46 -26.73 10.21
N ASP A 318 7.34 -27.00 10.90
CA ASP A 318 6.87 -26.26 12.06
C ASP A 318 7.80 -26.50 13.27
N SER A 319 8.91 -25.76 13.26
CA SER A 319 9.96 -25.85 14.27
C SER A 319 9.56 -25.23 15.62
N VAL A 320 8.57 -24.31 15.62
CA VAL A 320 8.06 -23.67 16.84
C VAL A 320 7.18 -24.64 17.64
N SER A 321 6.34 -25.44 16.97
CA SER A 321 5.59 -26.53 17.63
C SER A 321 6.50 -27.68 18.05
N LEU A 322 7.52 -28.02 17.25
CA LEU A 322 8.50 -29.05 17.62
C LEU A 322 9.16 -28.76 18.97
N SER A 323 9.52 -27.48 19.19
CA SER A 323 10.19 -27.01 20.40
C SER A 323 9.36 -27.20 21.69
N ALA A 324 8.06 -27.50 21.58
CA ALA A 324 7.24 -27.85 22.74
C ALA A 324 7.68 -29.18 23.38
N GLY A 325 8.30 -30.10 22.62
CA GLY A 325 8.81 -31.37 23.15
C GLY A 325 9.97 -31.20 24.12
N ALA A 326 10.80 -30.16 23.92
CA ALA A 326 11.96 -29.86 24.75
C ALA A 326 11.65 -28.95 25.96
N SER A 327 10.38 -28.59 26.19
CA SER A 327 10.01 -27.59 27.20
C SER A 327 9.99 -28.10 28.65
N GLY A 328 10.22 -29.40 28.87
CA GLY A 328 10.11 -30.05 30.20
C GLY A 328 8.69 -30.10 30.77
N ARG A 329 7.67 -29.86 29.94
CA ARG A 329 6.24 -29.93 30.33
C ARG A 329 5.72 -31.37 30.19
N PRO A 330 4.64 -31.74 30.92
CA PRO A 330 4.04 -33.06 30.80
C PRO A 330 3.59 -33.36 29.36
N LEU A 331 3.76 -34.61 28.93
CA LEU A 331 3.40 -35.05 27.58
C LEU A 331 1.93 -34.76 27.24
N SER A 332 1.02 -34.90 28.19
CA SER A 332 -0.41 -34.61 27.97
C SER A 332 -0.70 -33.16 27.57
N GLU A 333 0.19 -32.21 27.91
CA GLU A 333 0.07 -30.80 27.52
C GLU A 333 0.76 -30.50 26.18
N THR A 334 1.88 -31.17 25.89
CA THR A 334 2.71 -30.90 24.70
C THR A 334 2.39 -31.79 23.50
N GLU A 335 1.80 -32.96 23.72
CA GLU A 335 1.42 -33.90 22.67
C GLU A 335 0.45 -33.28 21.65
N PRO A 336 -0.62 -32.54 22.03
CA PRO A 336 -1.49 -31.89 21.03
C PRO A 336 -0.76 -30.90 20.11
N ILE A 337 0.34 -30.32 20.58
CA ILE A 337 1.16 -29.35 19.83
C ILE A 337 2.19 -30.10 18.97
N THR A 338 2.91 -31.06 19.54
CA THR A 338 4.05 -31.75 18.91
C THR A 338 3.64 -32.92 18.00
N LYS A 339 2.45 -33.49 18.20
CA LYS A 339 2.00 -34.69 17.47
C LYS A 339 2.02 -34.49 15.95
N PRO A 340 1.46 -33.41 15.37
CA PRO A 340 1.47 -33.24 13.91
C PRO A 340 2.88 -33.20 13.30
N VAL A 341 3.82 -32.46 13.92
CA VAL A 341 5.20 -32.39 13.44
C VAL A 341 5.95 -33.70 13.65
N ASN A 342 5.74 -34.41 14.76
CA ASN A 342 6.37 -35.71 14.97
C ASN A 342 5.85 -36.76 13.97
N GLU A 343 4.53 -36.83 13.73
CA GLU A 343 3.94 -37.72 12.73
C GLU A 343 4.46 -37.40 11.32
N PHE A 344 4.63 -36.12 10.99
CA PHE A 344 5.27 -35.71 9.75
C PHE A 344 6.72 -36.20 9.67
N LEU A 345 7.54 -35.95 10.70
CA LEU A 345 8.96 -36.33 10.71
C LEU A 345 9.14 -37.85 10.67
N ASP A 346 8.22 -38.62 11.24
CA ASP A 346 8.24 -40.10 11.16
C ASP A 346 7.94 -40.60 9.74
N ASN A 347 7.18 -39.84 8.96
CA ASN A 347 6.79 -40.18 7.59
C ASN A 347 7.52 -39.37 6.50
N VAL A 348 8.42 -38.45 6.86
CA VAL A 348 9.00 -37.48 5.93
C VAL A 348 9.77 -38.15 4.79
N GLN A 349 10.49 -39.24 5.09
CA GLN A 349 11.20 -40.03 4.07
C GLN A 349 10.24 -40.60 3.01
N VAL A 350 9.08 -41.11 3.45
CA VAL A 350 8.04 -41.62 2.54
C VAL A 350 7.47 -40.47 1.70
N SER A 351 7.19 -39.33 2.32
CA SER A 351 6.69 -38.14 1.63
C SER A 351 7.68 -37.61 0.58
N LYS A 352 8.98 -37.55 0.91
CA LYS A 352 10.05 -37.20 -0.03
C LYS A 352 10.06 -38.13 -1.25
N ARG A 353 10.10 -39.45 -1.03
CA ARG A 353 10.11 -40.43 -2.13
C ARG A 353 8.89 -40.32 -3.03
N LYS A 354 7.69 -40.17 -2.44
CA LYS A 354 6.44 -39.95 -3.18
C LYS A 354 6.49 -38.66 -4.01
N ALA A 355 6.99 -37.57 -3.44
CA ALA A 355 7.08 -36.28 -4.10
C ALA A 355 8.08 -36.30 -5.27
N VAL A 356 9.27 -36.87 -5.06
CA VAL A 356 10.30 -37.04 -6.10
C VAL A 356 9.79 -37.91 -7.23
N ALA A 357 9.20 -39.07 -6.93
CA ALA A 357 8.69 -39.96 -7.97
C ALA A 357 7.55 -39.33 -8.79
N ARG A 358 6.67 -38.55 -8.14
CA ARG A 358 5.62 -37.77 -8.83
C ARG A 358 6.22 -36.73 -9.77
N GLU A 359 7.35 -36.13 -9.41
CA GLU A 359 8.02 -35.15 -10.25
C GLU A 359 8.73 -35.78 -11.45
N LEU A 360 9.42 -36.90 -11.24
CA LEU A 360 10.03 -37.68 -12.32
C LEU A 360 8.99 -38.15 -13.34
N ASP A 361 7.84 -38.65 -12.89
CA ASP A 361 6.78 -39.10 -13.78
C ASP A 361 6.21 -37.94 -14.61
N TYR A 362 6.01 -36.76 -14.00
CA TYR A 362 5.56 -35.57 -14.72
C TYR A 362 6.55 -35.13 -15.80
N GLN A 363 7.85 -35.09 -15.49
CA GLN A 363 8.89 -34.78 -16.47
C GLN A 363 8.97 -35.81 -17.59
N ALA A 364 8.62 -37.07 -17.31
CA ALA A 364 8.52 -38.14 -18.30
C ALA A 364 7.19 -38.12 -19.09
N GLY A 365 6.28 -37.17 -18.83
CA GLY A 365 4.95 -37.11 -19.46
C GLY A 365 4.01 -38.24 -19.02
N LYS A 366 4.26 -38.83 -17.85
CA LYS A 366 3.44 -39.89 -17.25
C LYS A 366 2.61 -39.31 -16.11
N GLU A 367 1.37 -39.75 -16.00
CA GLU A 367 0.52 -39.42 -14.85
C GLU A 367 0.45 -40.62 -13.91
N ARG A 368 0.91 -40.42 -12.67
CA ARG A 368 0.89 -41.44 -11.63
C ARG A 368 -0.48 -41.44 -10.93
N ALA A 369 -1.46 -42.11 -11.53
CA ALA A 369 -2.80 -42.25 -10.94
C ALA A 369 -2.90 -43.54 -10.11
N MET A 370 -3.32 -43.43 -8.84
CA MET A 370 -3.80 -44.59 -8.09
C MET A 370 -5.22 -44.91 -8.56
N HIS A 371 -5.34 -45.91 -9.42
CA HIS A 371 -6.64 -46.47 -9.76
C HIS A 371 -6.98 -47.54 -8.73
N TYR A 372 -7.90 -47.23 -7.81
CA TYR A 372 -8.53 -48.25 -6.99
C TYR A 372 -9.62 -48.94 -7.83
N SER A 373 -9.60 -50.26 -7.86
CA SER A 373 -10.76 -51.01 -8.33
C SER A 373 -11.92 -50.75 -7.36
N HIS A 374 -13.11 -50.42 -7.88
CA HIS A 374 -14.32 -50.35 -7.05
C HIS A 374 -14.82 -51.77 -6.76
N THR A 375 -14.16 -52.44 -5.81
CA THR A 375 -14.57 -53.74 -5.27
C THR A 375 -15.08 -53.57 -3.84
N VAL A 376 -16.24 -54.17 -3.55
CA VAL A 376 -16.80 -54.23 -2.19
C VAL A 376 -16.31 -55.52 -1.55
N GLU A 377 -15.54 -55.40 -0.48
CA GLU A 377 -15.00 -56.52 0.30
C GLU A 377 -15.51 -56.45 1.74
N ASP A 378 -15.70 -57.60 2.38
CA ASP A 378 -16.01 -57.66 3.81
C ASP A 378 -14.76 -57.26 4.61
N LEU A 379 -14.93 -56.38 5.61
CA LEU A 379 -13.85 -55.84 6.45
C LEU A 379 -12.98 -56.95 7.09
N ASN A 380 -13.57 -58.10 7.42
CA ASN A 380 -12.85 -59.23 8.03
C ASN A 380 -12.04 -60.06 7.01
N SER A 381 -12.33 -59.90 5.72
CA SER A 381 -11.68 -60.61 4.60
C SER A 381 -10.72 -59.73 3.79
N ALA A 382 -10.83 -58.40 3.94
CA ALA A 382 -10.03 -57.43 3.21
C ALA A 382 -8.54 -57.57 3.54
N ASN A 383 -7.72 -57.77 2.50
CA ASN A 383 -6.28 -57.92 2.65
C ASN A 383 -5.58 -56.56 2.52
N TYR A 384 -5.21 -55.96 3.66
CA TYR A 384 -4.47 -54.70 3.70
C TYR A 384 -2.95 -54.84 3.52
N ALA A 385 -2.42 -56.07 3.41
CA ALA A 385 -0.97 -56.29 3.36
C ALA A 385 -0.31 -55.78 2.06
N HIS A 386 -1.07 -55.68 0.97
CA HIS A 386 -0.57 -55.29 -0.36
C HIS A 386 -1.44 -54.21 -1.01
N LEU A 387 -1.75 -53.16 -0.25
CA LEU A 387 -2.38 -51.99 -0.84
C LEU A 387 -1.41 -51.32 -1.85
N PRO A 388 -1.87 -50.99 -3.07
CA PRO A 388 -1.09 -50.19 -4.01
C PRO A 388 -0.68 -48.88 -3.33
N THR A 389 0.61 -48.57 -3.39
CA THR A 389 1.18 -47.34 -2.83
C THR A 389 1.89 -46.55 -3.91
N LEU A 390 1.81 -45.21 -3.83
CA LEU A 390 2.62 -44.31 -4.65
C LEU A 390 4.07 -44.21 -4.18
N ASP A 391 4.41 -44.83 -3.04
CA ASP A 391 5.79 -44.88 -2.56
C ASP A 391 6.59 -45.87 -3.43
N PRO A 392 7.65 -45.42 -4.14
CA PRO A 392 8.52 -46.33 -4.88
C PRO A 392 9.33 -47.29 -3.98
N GLY A 393 9.32 -47.09 -2.65
CA GLY A 393 10.02 -47.94 -1.68
C GLY A 393 11.42 -47.44 -1.33
N ALA A 394 12.03 -48.03 -0.30
CA ALA A 394 13.36 -47.65 0.16
C ALA A 394 14.43 -47.90 -0.92
N GLY A 395 15.40 -46.99 -1.05
CA GLY A 395 16.44 -47.05 -2.08
C GLY A 395 16.06 -46.41 -3.42
N SER A 396 14.86 -45.82 -3.54
CA SER A 396 14.51 -44.97 -4.67
C SER A 396 15.36 -43.69 -4.69
N THR A 397 15.43 -43.04 -5.85
CA THR A 397 16.11 -41.75 -6.02
C THR A 397 15.67 -40.72 -4.97
N ASP A 398 16.65 -40.07 -4.34
CA ASP A 398 16.46 -38.94 -3.44
C ASP A 398 17.21 -37.72 -3.98
N PHE A 399 16.56 -36.57 -3.99
CA PHE A 399 17.18 -35.32 -4.44
C PHE A 399 17.84 -34.59 -3.27
N PRO A 400 18.84 -33.73 -3.53
CA PRO A 400 19.42 -32.86 -2.51
C PRO A 400 18.31 -32.12 -1.76
N THR A 401 18.33 -32.21 -0.42
CA THR A 401 17.25 -31.68 0.41
C THR A 401 17.62 -30.32 0.99
N ILE A 402 16.71 -29.36 0.86
CA ILE A 402 16.77 -28.03 1.45
C ILE A 402 15.75 -27.97 2.57
N LEU A 403 16.21 -27.74 3.80
CA LEU A 403 15.35 -27.59 4.97
C LEU A 403 14.95 -26.12 5.14
N LEU A 404 13.66 -25.86 5.33
CA LEU A 404 13.13 -24.54 5.67
C LEU A 404 12.55 -24.59 7.09
N THR A 405 13.07 -23.72 7.95
CA THR A 405 12.52 -23.49 9.30
C THR A 405 12.29 -21.99 9.47
N HIS A 406 11.47 -21.60 10.44
CA HIS A 406 11.47 -20.19 10.86
C HIS A 406 12.64 -19.97 11.82
N VAL A 407 12.69 -20.74 12.91
CA VAL A 407 13.75 -20.64 13.93
C VAL A 407 15.03 -21.32 13.45
N PRO A 408 16.21 -20.70 13.61
CA PRO A 408 17.47 -21.24 13.10
C PRO A 408 17.92 -22.47 13.87
N LEU A 409 18.78 -23.29 13.27
CA LEU A 409 19.33 -24.46 13.96
C LEU A 409 20.34 -24.05 15.05
N TYR A 410 20.48 -24.91 16.06
CA TYR A 410 21.43 -24.72 17.13
C TYR A 410 22.86 -24.60 16.62
N ARG A 411 23.58 -23.64 17.18
CA ARG A 411 25.01 -23.36 16.97
C ARG A 411 25.66 -23.02 18.30
N ASN A 412 26.98 -23.11 18.42
CA ASN A 412 27.66 -22.73 19.66
C ASN A 412 27.58 -21.20 19.88
N PRO A 413 27.54 -20.73 21.14
CA PRO A 413 27.66 -19.30 21.43
C PRO A 413 28.90 -18.70 20.77
N GLY A 414 28.79 -17.46 20.28
CA GLY A 414 29.88 -16.78 19.60
C GLY A 414 30.23 -17.29 18.20
N THR A 415 29.45 -18.19 17.59
CA THR A 415 29.66 -18.60 16.19
C THR A 415 29.35 -17.43 15.25
N PRO A 416 30.33 -16.87 14.51
CA PRO A 416 30.13 -15.69 13.69
C PRO A 416 29.20 -15.95 12.50
N CYS A 417 28.26 -15.03 12.25
CA CYS A 417 27.33 -15.00 11.10
C CYS A 417 27.97 -14.57 9.77
N GLY A 418 29.16 -13.96 9.82
CA GLY A 418 29.88 -13.49 8.64
C GLY A 418 29.65 -12.01 8.29
N PRO A 419 30.26 -11.53 7.19
CA PRO A 419 30.40 -10.12 6.85
C PRO A 419 29.14 -9.44 6.35
N LEU A 420 28.12 -10.21 5.94
CA LEU A 420 26.88 -9.69 5.39
C LEU A 420 25.84 -9.32 6.45
N ARG A 421 26.12 -9.60 7.74
CA ARG A 421 25.28 -9.16 8.87
C ARG A 421 25.43 -7.64 9.05
N GLU A 422 24.31 -6.92 8.98
CA GLU A 422 24.28 -5.46 8.94
C GLU A 422 24.42 -4.83 10.33
N HIS A 423 23.59 -5.27 11.29
CA HIS A 423 23.50 -4.66 12.61
C HIS A 423 24.80 -4.87 13.41
N TRP A 424 25.40 -6.06 13.26
CA TRP A 424 26.64 -6.45 13.91
C TRP A 424 27.66 -7.01 12.93
N PRO A 425 28.41 -6.17 12.20
CA PRO A 425 29.44 -6.64 11.28
C PRO A 425 30.61 -7.30 12.06
N PRO A 426 31.37 -8.21 11.42
CA PRO A 426 32.48 -8.92 12.04
C PRO A 426 33.45 -8.01 12.78
N THR A 427 33.90 -8.46 13.93
CA THR A 427 34.92 -7.77 14.71
C THR A 427 36.24 -7.77 13.93
N PRO A 428 36.87 -6.60 13.70
CA PRO A 428 38.16 -6.54 13.02
C PRO A 428 39.20 -7.38 13.76
N PRO A 429 40.03 -8.17 13.06
CA PRO A 429 41.03 -9.00 13.71
C PRO A 429 42.09 -8.14 14.42
N PRO A 430 42.66 -8.60 15.56
CA PRO A 430 43.75 -7.91 16.23
C PRO A 430 44.93 -7.64 15.30
N LYS A 431 45.68 -6.55 15.54
CA LYS A 431 46.86 -6.19 14.74
C LYS A 431 47.83 -7.37 14.66
N GLY A 432 48.10 -7.86 13.45
CA GLY A 432 49.00 -8.99 13.20
C GLY A 432 48.31 -10.34 12.96
N GLN A 433 46.98 -10.42 13.11
CA GLN A 433 46.19 -11.61 12.76
C GLN A 433 45.43 -11.38 11.45
N THR A 434 45.41 -12.39 10.58
CA THR A 434 44.68 -12.37 9.29
C THR A 434 43.37 -13.15 9.32
N MET A 435 43.17 -13.99 10.33
CA MET A 435 41.97 -14.81 10.46
C MET A 435 40.82 -14.03 11.13
N PRO A 436 39.55 -14.29 10.75
CA PRO A 436 38.40 -13.72 11.45
C PRO A 436 38.40 -14.08 12.94
N VAL A 437 37.84 -13.19 13.76
CA VAL A 437 37.63 -13.44 15.19
C VAL A 437 36.63 -14.60 15.34
N ASN A 438 37.00 -15.64 16.08
CA ASN A 438 36.14 -16.78 16.39
C ASN A 438 36.53 -17.37 17.77
N PRO A 439 35.64 -17.35 18.78
CA PRO A 439 34.26 -16.85 18.75
C PRO A 439 34.17 -15.31 18.64
N ASP A 440 33.16 -14.82 17.91
CA ASP A 440 32.79 -13.39 17.79
C ASP A 440 31.35 -13.18 18.28
N GLU A 441 31.20 -12.97 19.59
CA GLU A 441 29.91 -12.77 20.26
C GLU A 441 29.11 -11.58 19.72
N ARG A 442 29.77 -10.60 19.11
CA ARG A 442 29.09 -9.43 18.53
C ARG A 442 28.41 -9.82 17.22
N ASN A 443 29.13 -10.50 16.33
CA ASN A 443 28.61 -10.92 15.02
C ASN A 443 27.71 -12.16 15.09
N ALA A 444 27.78 -12.94 16.17
CA ALA A 444 26.99 -14.15 16.36
C ALA A 444 25.51 -13.89 16.67
N LEU A 445 24.67 -14.91 16.44
CA LEU A 445 23.34 -14.97 17.03
C LEU A 445 23.45 -15.15 18.54
N SER A 446 22.72 -14.33 19.29
CA SER A 446 22.57 -14.54 20.73
C SER A 446 21.76 -15.81 21.00
N ILE A 447 22.28 -16.73 21.81
CA ILE A 447 21.55 -17.92 22.24
C ILE A 447 20.76 -17.55 23.50
N SER A 448 19.57 -17.00 23.30
CA SER A 448 18.66 -16.59 24.35
C SER A 448 17.24 -17.04 24.09
N ARG A 449 16.44 -17.07 25.16
CA ARG A 449 15.02 -17.43 25.15
C ARG A 449 14.24 -16.51 26.07
N GLY A 450 12.95 -16.34 25.80
CA GLY A 450 12.06 -15.57 26.64
C GLY A 450 10.61 -16.00 26.51
N TYR A 451 9.70 -15.08 26.80
CA TYR A 451 8.27 -15.34 26.66
C TYR A 451 7.91 -15.51 25.17
N GLN A 452 7.51 -16.72 24.78
CA GLN A 452 7.08 -17.06 23.43
C GLN A 452 8.10 -16.79 22.31
N TYR A 453 9.41 -16.84 22.61
CA TYR A 453 10.46 -16.83 21.59
C TYR A 453 11.74 -17.55 22.06
N GLN A 454 12.54 -18.00 21.10
CA GLN A 454 13.88 -18.56 21.29
C GLN A 454 14.66 -18.40 19.99
N ASN A 455 15.85 -17.81 20.05
CA ASN A 455 16.58 -17.38 18.84
C ASN A 455 17.19 -18.52 18.00
N VAL A 456 17.25 -19.74 18.55
CA VAL A 456 17.76 -20.95 17.88
C VAL A 456 17.06 -22.18 18.44
N LEU A 457 16.92 -23.26 17.68
CA LEU A 457 16.41 -24.54 18.20
C LEU A 457 17.33 -25.16 19.26
N SER A 458 16.83 -26.16 19.98
CA SER A 458 17.69 -26.96 20.85
C SER A 458 18.67 -27.79 20.01
N ASN A 459 19.82 -28.15 20.59
CA ASN A 459 20.80 -28.98 19.88
C ASN A 459 20.20 -30.34 19.49
N ASP A 460 19.45 -30.96 20.39
CA ASP A 460 18.82 -32.26 20.17
C ASP A 460 17.74 -32.19 19.08
N ASP A 461 16.90 -31.14 19.07
CA ASP A 461 15.90 -30.95 18.01
C ASP A 461 16.57 -30.71 16.66
N SER A 462 17.65 -29.94 16.62
CA SER A 462 18.41 -29.67 15.39
C SER A 462 18.99 -30.95 14.81
N ILE A 463 19.60 -31.80 15.64
CA ILE A 463 20.16 -33.10 15.23
C ILE A 463 19.03 -34.04 14.78
N LYS A 464 17.95 -34.14 15.58
CA LYS A 464 16.78 -34.98 15.28
C LYS A 464 16.17 -34.61 13.92
N LEU A 465 16.03 -33.31 13.63
CA LEU A 465 15.49 -32.82 12.36
C LEU A 465 16.35 -33.27 11.18
N ILE A 466 17.65 -32.99 11.21
CA ILE A 466 18.57 -33.33 10.12
C ILE A 466 18.59 -34.85 9.90
N GLN A 467 18.64 -35.65 10.98
CA GLN A 467 18.67 -37.10 10.90
C GLN A 467 17.37 -37.69 10.33
N LYS A 468 16.19 -37.22 10.79
CA LYS A 468 14.90 -37.72 10.31
C LYS A 468 14.65 -37.36 8.85
N ILE A 469 15.03 -36.16 8.42
CA ILE A 469 14.82 -35.67 7.06
C ILE A 469 15.81 -36.28 6.07
N GLY A 470 17.06 -36.48 6.47
CA GLY A 470 18.12 -37.09 5.68
C GLY A 470 18.52 -36.29 4.43
N ASN A 471 19.78 -36.44 4.01
CA ASN A 471 20.31 -35.81 2.80
C ASN A 471 20.09 -34.27 2.74
N VAL A 472 20.13 -33.60 3.90
CA VAL A 472 19.95 -32.15 4.01
C VAL A 472 21.26 -31.47 3.65
N VAL A 473 21.31 -30.78 2.52
CA VAL A 473 22.52 -30.10 2.03
C VAL A 473 22.57 -28.63 2.43
N SER A 474 21.42 -28.02 2.68
CA SER A 474 21.32 -26.62 3.08
C SER A 474 20.05 -26.33 3.87
N VAL A 475 20.10 -25.28 4.68
CA VAL A 475 19.03 -24.85 5.56
C VAL A 475 18.78 -23.36 5.34
N PHE A 476 17.51 -22.94 5.28
CA PHE A 476 17.14 -21.54 5.31
C PHE A 476 16.20 -21.27 6.48
N SER A 477 16.55 -20.28 7.30
CA SER A 477 15.78 -19.83 8.46
C SER A 477 15.30 -18.38 8.30
N GLY A 478 14.29 -17.96 9.04
CA GLY A 478 13.77 -16.58 9.02
C GLY A 478 14.12 -15.76 10.26
N ASP A 479 14.07 -16.39 11.44
CA ASP A 479 14.16 -15.73 12.74
C ASP A 479 15.57 -15.20 13.06
N ASP A 480 15.68 -13.87 13.19
CA ASP A 480 16.81 -12.96 13.59
C ASP A 480 16.71 -11.60 12.89
N HIS A 481 15.92 -11.51 11.81
CA HIS A 481 15.70 -10.34 10.96
C HIS A 481 16.93 -9.86 10.15
N ASP A 482 18.16 -10.31 10.45
CA ASP A 482 19.38 -9.96 9.73
C ASP A 482 20.01 -11.18 9.02
N TYR A 483 20.90 -10.92 8.07
CA TYR A 483 21.58 -12.01 7.36
C TYR A 483 22.57 -12.70 8.30
N CYS A 484 22.46 -14.03 8.42
CA CYS A 484 23.42 -14.84 9.14
C CYS A 484 23.74 -16.12 8.37
N GLU A 485 25.02 -16.37 8.12
CA GLU A 485 25.46 -17.56 7.40
C GLU A 485 26.44 -18.37 8.24
N VAL A 486 26.15 -19.66 8.39
CA VAL A 486 26.99 -20.59 9.13
C VAL A 486 27.05 -21.95 8.43
N VAL A 487 28.12 -22.69 8.65
CA VAL A 487 28.22 -24.11 8.26
C VAL A 487 28.20 -24.94 9.53
N HIS A 488 27.27 -25.88 9.59
CA HIS A 488 27.08 -26.71 10.77
C HIS A 488 28.13 -27.82 10.91
N PRO A 489 28.28 -28.43 12.11
CA PRO A 489 29.14 -29.60 12.28
C PRO A 489 28.58 -30.87 11.61
N GLU A 490 29.35 -31.96 11.65
CA GLU A 490 29.02 -33.25 11.03
C GLU A 490 27.70 -33.84 11.56
N ASP A 491 27.38 -33.62 12.83
CA ASP A 491 26.14 -34.06 13.49
C ASP A 491 24.86 -33.47 12.84
N LYS A 492 25.02 -32.38 12.09
CA LYS A 492 24.00 -31.70 11.29
C LYS A 492 24.37 -31.70 9.80
N ASN A 493 25.04 -32.76 9.37
CA ASN A 493 25.36 -33.09 7.97
C ASN A 493 26.19 -32.02 7.23
N HIS A 494 27.01 -31.24 7.95
CA HIS A 494 27.74 -30.09 7.38
C HIS A 494 26.84 -29.12 6.62
N ALA A 495 25.55 -29.06 6.97
CA ALA A 495 24.59 -28.28 6.22
C ALA A 495 24.93 -26.79 6.34
N ARG A 496 24.95 -26.10 5.21
CA ARG A 496 25.08 -24.63 5.18
C ARG A 496 23.73 -24.02 5.52
N GLU A 497 23.68 -23.22 6.58
CA GLU A 497 22.47 -22.50 6.98
C GLU A 497 22.62 -21.01 6.65
N ILE A 498 21.57 -20.44 6.03
CA ILE A 498 21.40 -18.99 5.91
C ILE A 498 20.10 -18.58 6.61
N THR A 499 20.21 -17.69 7.59
CA THR A 499 19.08 -16.93 8.12
C THR A 499 18.81 -15.74 7.20
N VAL A 500 17.61 -15.70 6.64
CA VAL A 500 17.19 -14.74 5.63
C VAL A 500 16.82 -13.43 6.31
N LYS A 501 17.37 -12.33 5.77
CA LYS A 501 17.08 -10.98 6.24
C LYS A 501 15.60 -10.65 6.12
N SER A 502 15.05 -9.95 7.12
CA SER A 502 13.65 -9.51 7.10
C SER A 502 13.38 -8.59 5.91
N MET A 503 12.21 -8.76 5.29
CA MET A 503 11.74 -7.87 4.23
C MET A 503 11.08 -6.59 4.77
N SER A 504 10.84 -6.53 6.09
CA SER A 504 10.22 -5.41 6.78
C SER A 504 11.26 -4.41 7.29
N TRP A 505 10.96 -3.11 7.21
CA TRP A 505 11.87 -2.04 7.64
C TRP A 505 11.73 -1.64 9.12
N VAL A 506 10.81 -2.28 9.84
CA VAL A 506 10.52 -1.98 11.25
C VAL A 506 11.19 -2.93 12.24
N MET A 507 12.00 -3.88 11.75
CA MET A 507 12.60 -4.96 12.54
C MET A 507 14.07 -4.75 12.93
N GLY A 508 14.43 -3.49 13.20
CA GLY A 508 15.75 -3.13 13.72
C GLY A 508 16.89 -3.10 12.69
N ILE A 509 16.59 -3.42 11.43
CA ILE A 509 17.53 -3.37 10.30
C ILE A 509 17.32 -2.12 9.45
N ARG A 510 18.41 -1.56 8.90
CA ARG A 510 18.38 -0.34 8.08
C ARG A 510 17.96 -0.62 6.65
N ARG A 511 18.45 -1.73 6.08
CA ARG A 511 18.23 -2.12 4.69
C ARG A 511 17.59 -3.51 4.63
N PRO A 512 16.26 -3.63 4.63
CA PRO A 512 15.58 -4.92 4.50
C PRO A 512 16.05 -5.71 3.29
N GLY A 513 15.75 -6.99 3.21
CA GLY A 513 16.22 -7.82 2.11
C GLY A 513 15.36 -9.04 1.83
N PHE A 514 15.80 -9.79 0.83
CA PHE A 514 15.28 -11.10 0.47
C PHE A 514 16.41 -11.93 -0.12
N LEU A 515 16.23 -13.25 -0.15
CA LEU A 515 17.24 -14.15 -0.69
C LEU A 515 16.75 -14.76 -2.01
N MET A 516 17.55 -14.62 -3.07
CA MET A 516 17.33 -15.26 -4.35
C MET A 516 18.08 -16.57 -4.44
N LEU A 517 17.48 -17.58 -5.06
CA LEU A 517 18.09 -18.90 -5.24
C LEU A 517 18.07 -19.33 -6.71
N SER A 518 19.26 -19.63 -7.23
CA SER A 518 19.44 -20.36 -8.48
C SER A 518 19.57 -21.84 -8.19
N LEU A 519 18.81 -22.64 -8.92
CA LEU A 519 18.79 -24.09 -8.79
C LEU A 519 19.20 -24.70 -10.13
N TRP A 520 20.15 -25.62 -10.08
CA TRP A 520 20.61 -26.38 -11.23
C TRP A 520 20.99 -27.79 -10.80
N ASN A 521 20.04 -28.71 -10.94
CA ASN A 521 20.29 -30.13 -10.71
C ASN A 521 19.80 -30.96 -11.91
N PRO A 522 20.62 -31.10 -12.97
CA PRO A 522 20.25 -31.88 -14.15
C PRO A 522 20.26 -33.37 -13.81
N ILE A 523 19.16 -34.06 -14.12
CA ILE A 523 18.95 -35.48 -13.79
C ILE A 523 18.66 -36.30 -15.05
N ARG A 524 18.96 -37.59 -14.97
CA ARG A 524 18.56 -38.63 -15.94
C ARG A 524 17.08 -38.99 -15.73
N PRO A 525 16.45 -39.73 -16.66
CA PRO A 525 15.07 -40.19 -16.51
C PRO A 525 14.81 -41.11 -15.30
N ASP A 526 15.85 -41.76 -14.76
CA ASP A 526 15.80 -42.54 -13.51
C ASP A 526 15.96 -41.65 -12.25
N GLY A 527 16.13 -40.34 -12.45
CA GLY A 527 16.33 -39.33 -11.42
C GLY A 527 17.76 -39.21 -10.90
N GLN A 528 18.71 -40.00 -11.42
CA GLN A 528 20.10 -39.91 -11.00
C GLN A 528 20.79 -38.66 -11.58
N PRO A 529 21.71 -37.99 -10.86
CA PRO A 529 22.39 -36.80 -11.37
C PRO A 529 23.15 -37.04 -12.69
N LEU A 530 23.06 -36.11 -13.64
CA LEU A 530 23.69 -36.24 -14.97
C LEU A 530 25.21 -36.08 -14.95
N HIS A 531 25.75 -35.19 -14.11
CA HIS A 531 27.19 -34.90 -14.02
C HIS A 531 27.69 -35.07 -12.58
N TYR A 532 28.70 -35.92 -12.40
CA TYR A 532 29.54 -36.00 -11.20
C TYR A 532 30.88 -35.31 -11.53
N GLN A 533 30.89 -33.98 -11.70
CA GLN A 533 32.14 -33.25 -11.98
C GLN A 533 32.27 -31.97 -11.15
N HIS A 534 33.39 -31.89 -10.42
CA HIS A 534 33.96 -30.69 -9.82
C HIS A 534 34.08 -29.57 -10.86
N SER A 535 33.36 -28.46 -10.64
CA SER A 535 33.74 -27.17 -11.20
C SER A 535 34.28 -26.31 -10.06
N GLY A 536 35.61 -26.30 -9.93
CA GLY A 536 36.30 -25.43 -8.99
C GLY A 536 36.33 -23.99 -9.47
N HIS A 537 36.26 -23.07 -8.50
CA HIS A 537 37.16 -21.93 -8.42
C HIS A 537 37.28 -21.48 -6.95
N GLY A 538 38.43 -21.78 -6.34
CA GLY A 538 39.04 -20.99 -5.26
C GLY A 538 38.62 -21.32 -3.82
N GLY A 539 39.43 -22.14 -3.14
CA GLY A 539 39.40 -22.30 -1.68
C GLY A 539 39.78 -23.71 -1.27
N ALA A 540 41.09 -23.94 -1.10
CA ALA A 540 41.60 -25.21 -0.61
C ALA A 540 41.16 -25.44 0.83
N ASP A 541 40.20 -26.35 1.04
CA ASP A 541 40.33 -27.36 2.09
C ASP A 541 39.49 -28.61 1.74
N ASN A 542 40.12 -29.77 1.82
CA ASN A 542 39.63 -31.05 1.31
C ASN A 542 38.81 -31.79 2.37
N SER A 543 37.50 -31.94 2.14
CA SER A 543 36.73 -33.19 2.40
C SER A 543 35.24 -33.00 2.03
N GLN A 544 34.70 -33.87 1.18
CA GLN A 544 33.26 -34.04 0.86
C GLN A 544 32.49 -32.87 0.19
N GLN A 545 33.09 -32.12 -0.74
CA GLN A 545 32.31 -31.16 -1.55
C GLN A 545 31.45 -31.90 -2.60
N GLY A 546 30.18 -32.14 -2.26
CA GLY A 546 29.14 -32.55 -3.18
C GLY A 546 28.95 -31.56 -4.34
N LEU A 547 28.28 -31.99 -5.41
CA LEU A 547 27.97 -31.14 -6.56
C LEU A 547 27.22 -29.87 -6.10
N VAL A 548 27.77 -28.70 -6.43
CA VAL A 548 27.09 -27.42 -6.19
C VAL A 548 25.90 -27.34 -7.15
N THR A 549 24.71 -27.63 -6.62
CA THR A 549 23.45 -27.67 -7.37
C THR A 549 22.59 -26.43 -7.13
N MET A 550 23.04 -25.52 -6.26
CA MET A 550 22.35 -24.27 -5.96
C MET A 550 23.32 -23.13 -5.65
N GLN A 551 22.86 -21.90 -5.91
CA GLN A 551 23.56 -20.67 -5.55
C GLN A 551 22.58 -19.65 -4.98
N SER A 552 22.91 -19.08 -3.82
CA SER A 552 22.11 -18.04 -3.16
C SER A 552 22.69 -16.64 -3.39
N HIS A 553 21.83 -15.63 -3.53
CA HIS A 553 22.23 -14.23 -3.67
C HIS A 553 21.35 -13.34 -2.76
N LEU A 554 21.98 -12.58 -1.86
CA LEU A 554 21.29 -11.63 -0.98
C LEU A 554 20.95 -10.36 -1.75
N CYS A 555 19.67 -9.99 -1.73
CA CYS A 555 19.16 -8.78 -2.33
C CYS A 555 18.67 -7.80 -1.27
N LEU A 556 19.12 -6.55 -1.39
CA LEU A 556 18.76 -5.50 -0.44
C LEU A 556 17.66 -4.60 -1.02
N LEU A 557 16.69 -4.31 -0.19
CA LEU A 557 15.59 -3.39 -0.42
C LEU A 557 15.97 -1.97 0.03
N PRO A 558 15.18 -0.96 -0.39
CA PRO A 558 15.44 0.43 -0.05
C PRO A 558 15.52 0.70 1.44
N ASP A 559 16.43 1.59 1.80
CA ASP A 559 16.51 2.16 3.12
C ASP A 559 15.38 3.20 3.32
N GLN A 560 14.30 2.80 4.01
CA GLN A 560 13.14 3.67 4.22
C GLN A 560 13.42 4.86 5.14
N ILE A 561 14.14 4.68 6.25
CA ILE A 561 14.42 5.82 7.15
C ILE A 561 15.34 6.83 6.46
N SER A 562 16.18 6.44 5.50
CA SER A 562 17.06 7.37 4.77
C SER A 562 16.23 8.21 3.81
N ILE A 563 15.24 7.61 3.15
CA ILE A 563 14.25 8.33 2.35
C ILE A 563 13.53 9.37 3.23
N LEU A 564 13.05 8.98 4.41
CA LEU A 564 12.36 9.88 5.34
C LEU A 564 13.28 11.00 5.88
N ILE A 565 14.54 10.70 6.22
CA ILE A 565 15.54 11.70 6.64
C ILE A 565 15.79 12.69 5.51
N ASN A 566 15.94 12.21 4.27
CA ASN A 566 16.13 13.08 3.10
C ASN A 566 14.92 13.98 2.86
N TYR A 567 13.70 13.48 3.06
CA TYR A 567 12.49 14.31 3.04
C TYR A 567 12.51 15.37 4.15
N GLY A 568 12.93 15.01 5.37
CA GLY A 568 13.09 15.95 6.48
C GLY A 568 14.11 17.06 6.17
N ILE A 569 15.28 16.70 5.63
CA ILE A 569 16.33 17.65 5.22
C ILE A 569 15.79 18.56 4.11
N PHE A 570 15.14 18.00 3.10
CA PHE A 570 14.61 18.77 1.99
C PHE A 570 13.48 19.72 2.41
N ALA A 571 12.67 19.32 3.39
CA ALA A 571 11.68 20.19 4.03
C ALA A 571 12.33 21.35 4.79
N GLY A 572 13.38 21.06 5.58
CA GLY A 572 14.16 22.10 6.26
C GLY A 572 14.76 23.12 5.29
N LEU A 573 15.39 22.64 4.21
CA LEU A 573 15.95 23.50 3.16
C LEU A 573 14.87 24.32 2.43
N SER A 574 13.73 23.71 2.11
CA SER A 574 12.59 24.40 1.50
C SER A 574 12.09 25.54 2.39
N ILE A 575 11.93 25.29 3.69
CA ILE A 575 11.51 26.30 4.67
C ILE A 575 12.54 27.43 4.75
N LEU A 576 13.84 27.11 4.78
CA LEU A 576 14.90 28.11 4.82
C LEU A 576 14.90 29.00 3.56
N ILE A 577 14.77 28.41 2.38
CA ILE A 577 14.71 29.12 1.10
C ILE A 577 13.49 30.06 1.07
N LEU A 578 12.33 29.59 1.52
CA LEU A 578 11.12 30.40 1.60
C LEU A 578 11.25 31.53 2.64
N LEU A 579 11.90 31.27 3.78
CA LEU A 579 12.17 32.28 4.82
C LEU A 579 13.08 33.39 4.28
N ILE A 580 14.19 33.04 3.64
CA ILE A 580 15.11 33.99 3.01
C ILE A 580 14.36 34.82 1.97
N ARG A 581 13.56 34.18 1.10
CA ARG A 581 12.77 34.89 0.08
C ARG A 581 11.72 35.82 0.72
N ALA A 582 11.09 35.42 1.81
CA ALA A 582 10.12 36.24 2.53
C ALA A 582 10.77 37.46 3.19
N ILE A 583 12.01 37.33 3.67
CA ILE A 583 12.82 38.43 4.22
C ILE A 583 13.28 39.39 3.10
N CYS A 584 13.79 38.85 2.00
CA CYS A 584 14.24 39.64 0.86
C CYS A 584 13.09 40.34 0.11
N ALA A 585 11.88 39.78 0.15
CA ALA A 585 10.72 40.30 -0.58
C ALA A 585 10.46 41.80 -0.32
N PRO A 586 10.28 42.24 0.94
CA PRO A 586 10.06 43.65 1.25
C PRO A 586 11.35 44.49 1.20
N LEU A 587 12.53 43.90 1.41
CA LEU A 587 13.80 44.65 1.41
C LEU A 587 14.26 45.05 0.00
N TYR A 588 13.99 44.21 -1.00
CA TYR A 588 14.41 44.42 -2.38
C TYR A 588 13.24 44.68 -3.34
N ASN A 589 12.04 44.97 -2.82
CA ASN A 589 10.82 45.22 -3.60
C ASN A 589 10.50 44.10 -4.63
N LEU A 590 10.76 42.84 -4.27
CA LEU A 590 10.41 41.71 -5.13
C LEU A 590 8.89 41.54 -5.19
N THR A 591 8.35 41.05 -6.31
CA THR A 591 6.91 40.80 -6.43
C THR A 591 6.44 39.82 -5.34
N PRO A 592 5.45 40.19 -4.50
CA PRO A 592 4.90 39.30 -3.49
C PRO A 592 4.13 38.14 -4.13
N PHE A 593 4.21 36.96 -3.51
CA PHE A 593 3.41 35.80 -3.88
C PHE A 593 2.04 35.79 -3.19
N ALA A 594 1.93 36.44 -2.02
CA ALA A 594 0.65 36.64 -1.40
C ALA A 594 -0.16 37.67 -2.20
N PRO A 595 -1.48 37.49 -2.33
CA PRO A 595 -2.32 38.47 -2.98
C PRO A 595 -2.16 39.83 -2.28
N PRO A 596 -2.06 40.93 -3.06
CA PRO A 596 -1.96 42.27 -2.48
C PRO A 596 -3.15 42.48 -1.55
N ILE A 597 -2.89 43.07 -0.39
CA ILE A 597 -3.97 43.56 0.46
C ILE A 597 -4.69 44.59 -0.41
N SER A 598 -5.97 44.37 -0.70
CA SER A 598 -6.85 45.41 -1.20
C SER A 598 -6.94 46.49 -0.12
N SER A 599 -5.95 47.38 -0.08
CA SER A 599 -6.07 48.67 0.57
C SER A 599 -6.89 49.53 -0.36
N THR A 600 -8.21 49.40 -0.25
CA THR A 600 -9.14 50.35 -0.86
C THR A 600 -10.02 50.84 0.27
N TYR A 601 -9.48 51.77 1.05
CA TYR A 601 -10.24 53.00 1.24
C TYR A 601 -9.98 53.80 -0.03
N PRO A 602 -10.96 53.99 -0.92
CA PRO A 602 -10.98 55.20 -1.71
C PRO A 602 -11.54 56.28 -0.78
N ASP A 603 -10.69 57.20 -0.34
CA ASP A 603 -11.18 58.55 -0.03
C ASP A 603 -11.65 59.14 -1.37
N GLN A 604 -12.89 58.84 -1.74
CA GLN A 604 -13.65 59.60 -2.72
C GLN A 604 -15.13 59.29 -2.53
N GLU A 605 -15.84 60.32 -2.06
CA GLU A 605 -17.29 60.41 -2.11
C GLU A 605 -17.79 60.09 -3.52
N SER A 606 -18.49 58.96 -3.67
CA SER A 606 -19.58 58.78 -4.64
C SER A 606 -20.16 57.38 -4.45
N SER A 607 -21.30 57.35 -3.77
CA SER A 607 -22.13 56.18 -3.58
C SER A 607 -22.74 55.73 -4.91
N THR A 608 -22.26 54.62 -5.47
CA THR A 608 -23.04 53.79 -6.42
C THR A 608 -22.61 52.34 -6.32
N SER A 609 -23.18 51.61 -5.35
CA SER A 609 -23.19 50.14 -5.36
C SER A 609 -24.36 49.66 -6.21
N LEU A 610 -24.06 49.05 -7.35
CA LEU A 610 -25.01 48.35 -8.21
C LEU A 610 -25.15 46.88 -7.78
N LEU A 611 -26.30 46.57 -7.16
CA LEU A 611 -27.10 45.31 -7.19
C LEU A 611 -26.57 44.03 -6.46
N PRO A 612 -27.44 43.04 -6.11
CA PRO A 612 -28.87 43.07 -5.78
C PRO A 612 -29.19 42.33 -4.45
N THR A 613 -29.97 42.92 -3.54
CA THR A 613 -30.55 42.18 -2.41
C THR A 613 -31.93 41.66 -2.78
N SER A 614 -32.00 40.34 -2.99
CA SER A 614 -33.26 39.59 -2.99
C SER A 614 -33.80 39.56 -1.56
N SER A 615 -34.74 40.44 -1.25
CA SER A 615 -35.69 40.24 -0.15
C SER A 615 -37.04 40.76 -0.60
N LYS A 616 -37.97 39.82 -0.72
CA LYS A 616 -39.36 39.99 -1.14
C LYS A 616 -40.02 41.14 -0.38
N ASP A 617 -40.52 42.12 -1.12
CA ASP A 617 -41.47 43.11 -0.64
C ASP A 617 -42.80 42.43 -0.29
N LEU A 618 -43.21 42.56 0.97
CA LEU A 618 -44.61 42.47 1.37
C LEU A 618 -45.13 43.89 1.48
N LYS A 619 -45.98 44.21 0.51
CA LYS A 619 -46.77 45.41 0.33
C LYS A 619 -47.74 45.58 1.51
N ARG A 620 -47.75 46.74 2.16
CA ARG A 620 -48.95 47.27 2.81
C ARG A 620 -48.97 48.79 2.65
N GLU A 621 -49.91 49.21 1.81
CA GLU A 621 -50.38 50.58 1.68
C GLU A 621 -51.16 50.97 2.94
N ASP A 622 -51.02 52.23 3.35
CA ASP A 622 -52.19 53.06 3.69
C ASP A 622 -51.82 54.54 3.52
N ASP A 623 -52.73 55.22 2.84
CA ASP A 623 -52.72 56.61 2.39
C ASP A 623 -52.76 57.64 3.53
N ARG A 624 -52.24 58.85 3.25
CA ARG A 624 -53.06 60.09 3.25
C ARG A 624 -52.25 61.36 2.91
N LEU A 625 -52.58 61.90 1.73
CA LEU A 625 -52.97 63.31 1.44
C LEU A 625 -52.02 64.48 1.80
N SER A 626 -51.39 65.09 0.80
CA SER A 626 -51.85 66.36 0.16
C SER A 626 -50.72 67.14 -0.54
N ASN A 627 -50.81 67.18 -1.88
CA ASN A 627 -50.62 68.30 -2.81
C ASN A 627 -49.68 69.47 -2.46
N SER A 628 -48.59 69.61 -3.21
CA SER A 628 -48.39 70.59 -4.33
C SER A 628 -47.58 71.81 -3.83
N SER A 629 -46.48 72.23 -4.46
CA SER A 629 -46.47 72.83 -5.78
C SER A 629 -45.04 73.02 -6.34
N THR A 630 -44.90 72.74 -7.64
CA THR A 630 -44.22 73.53 -8.69
C THR A 630 -42.79 74.06 -8.50
N SER A 631 -41.88 73.61 -9.38
CA SER A 631 -41.11 74.44 -10.35
C SER A 631 -40.15 73.52 -11.15
N SER A 632 -40.42 73.23 -12.44
CA SER A 632 -39.90 73.92 -13.65
C SER A 632 -38.37 73.90 -13.71
N THR A 633 -37.68 73.17 -14.61
CA THR A 633 -37.45 73.35 -16.07
C THR A 633 -36.37 72.29 -16.43
N ALA A 634 -36.23 71.63 -17.59
CA ALA A 634 -36.40 72.04 -18.98
C ALA A 634 -36.48 70.81 -19.93
N SER A 635 -37.38 70.93 -20.92
CA SER A 635 -37.34 70.51 -22.34
C SER A 635 -36.44 69.35 -22.85
N ASN A 636 -37.09 68.24 -23.27
CA ASN A 636 -37.32 67.76 -24.66
C ASN A 636 -36.17 67.70 -25.70
N PRO A 637 -36.30 66.88 -26.80
CA PRO A 637 -36.74 65.48 -26.87
C PRO A 637 -35.95 64.67 -27.96
N THR A 638 -36.16 63.36 -28.09
CA THR A 638 -36.34 62.70 -29.41
C THR A 638 -37.00 61.35 -29.21
N LEU A 639 -38.20 61.24 -29.78
CA LEU A 639 -39.10 60.10 -29.77
C LEU A 639 -38.93 59.27 -31.05
N ALA A 640 -39.05 57.95 -30.94
CA ALA A 640 -39.87 57.16 -31.86
C ALA A 640 -40.45 55.93 -31.12
N PRO A 641 -41.68 55.49 -31.43
CA PRO A 641 -42.53 54.73 -30.50
C PRO A 641 -42.89 53.31 -31.00
N ARG A 642 -43.73 52.63 -30.19
CA ARG A 642 -44.58 51.45 -30.48
C ARG A 642 -43.95 50.08 -30.16
N THR A 643 -44.60 49.14 -29.48
CA THR A 643 -46.03 48.92 -29.15
C THR A 643 -46.14 47.94 -27.97
N ALA A 644 -47.13 48.18 -27.11
CA ALA A 644 -47.64 47.23 -26.13
C ALA A 644 -48.44 46.11 -26.81
N ARG A 645 -48.34 44.87 -26.28
CA ARG A 645 -49.52 44.01 -26.10
C ARG A 645 -49.28 42.97 -25.02
N THR A 646 -50.18 43.03 -24.05
CA THR A 646 -50.47 42.07 -23.00
C THR A 646 -50.98 40.75 -23.60
N ARG A 647 -50.69 39.63 -22.94
CA ARG A 647 -51.72 38.66 -22.56
C ARG A 647 -51.19 37.62 -21.56
N SER A 648 -51.87 37.63 -20.43
CA SER A 648 -51.97 36.61 -19.41
C SER A 648 -52.70 35.36 -19.92
N VAL A 649 -52.66 34.34 -19.06
CA VAL A 649 -53.57 33.19 -18.91
C VAL A 649 -53.01 31.85 -19.42
N SER A 650 -52.59 31.05 -18.44
CA SER A 650 -52.48 29.59 -18.51
C SER A 650 -53.86 28.92 -18.47
N PRO A 651 -53.97 27.67 -18.97
CA PRO A 651 -54.85 26.69 -18.35
C PRO A 651 -54.11 25.42 -17.92
N ALA A 652 -54.70 24.78 -16.91
CA ALA A 652 -54.25 23.58 -16.21
C ALA A 652 -54.83 22.27 -16.79
N ASN A 653 -54.35 21.14 -16.23
CA ASN A 653 -54.86 19.76 -16.22
C ASN A 653 -54.64 18.90 -17.49
N GLY A 654 -54.32 17.59 -17.45
CA GLY A 654 -54.18 16.58 -16.39
C GLY A 654 -54.04 15.14 -16.98
N TYR A 655 -53.96 14.12 -16.11
CA TYR A 655 -54.05 12.63 -16.31
C TYR A 655 -52.78 11.86 -16.77
N GLY A 656 -52.40 10.66 -16.28
CA GLY A 656 -52.93 9.72 -15.25
C GLY A 656 -52.14 8.37 -15.22
N TYR A 657 -52.11 7.71 -14.03
CA TYR A 657 -52.00 6.27 -13.62
C TYR A 657 -51.13 5.21 -14.38
N SER A 658 -50.43 4.25 -13.73
CA SER A 658 -50.92 3.10 -12.90
C SER A 658 -49.85 2.42 -12.00
N SER A 659 -50.29 1.73 -10.92
CA SER A 659 -49.57 0.82 -9.95
C SER A 659 -49.91 -0.68 -10.23
N PRO A 660 -49.69 -1.74 -9.38
CA PRO A 660 -49.12 -1.93 -8.00
C PRO A 660 -48.13 -3.14 -7.83
N SER A 661 -47.48 -3.47 -6.70
CA SER A 661 -48.03 -4.19 -5.51
C SER A 661 -47.03 -4.47 -4.34
N GLN A 662 -47.54 -4.29 -3.10
CA GLN A 662 -47.37 -5.07 -1.83
C GLN A 662 -45.98 -5.14 -1.11
N THR A 663 -45.80 -5.06 0.22
CA THR A 663 -46.65 -5.26 1.44
C THR A 663 -45.85 -4.70 2.66
N GLN A 664 -46.40 -4.00 3.67
CA GLN A 664 -46.86 -4.49 5.00
C GLN A 664 -47.07 -3.29 5.98
N PRO A 665 -47.68 -3.42 7.20
CA PRO A 665 -48.90 -2.70 7.58
C PRO A 665 -48.82 -1.68 8.74
N GLN A 666 -49.91 -0.91 8.85
CA GLN A 666 -50.30 0.13 9.82
C GLN A 666 -50.76 -0.38 11.20
N PRO A 667 -51.04 0.52 12.18
CA PRO A 667 -52.47 0.78 12.50
C PRO A 667 -52.88 2.25 12.82
N GLN A 668 -54.01 2.64 12.21
CA GLN A 668 -55.26 3.24 12.76
C GLN A 668 -55.40 4.72 13.19
N TYR A 669 -55.94 5.50 12.23
CA TYR A 669 -57.07 6.48 12.18
C TYR A 669 -58.06 6.65 13.38
N PRO A 670 -58.76 7.81 13.53
CA PRO A 670 -59.94 8.16 12.70
C PRO A 670 -60.07 9.64 12.19
N THR A 671 -60.64 9.76 10.99
CA THR A 671 -61.35 10.93 10.37
C THR A 671 -62.79 11.07 10.91
N PRO A 672 -63.70 12.02 10.52
CA PRO A 672 -63.67 13.14 9.53
C PRO A 672 -64.27 14.51 10.02
N ALA A 673 -64.08 15.59 9.23
CA ALA A 673 -64.90 16.82 8.96
C ALA A 673 -65.84 17.46 10.04
N PRO A 674 -66.11 18.80 10.09
CA PRO A 674 -66.29 19.68 8.92
C PRO A 674 -65.73 21.12 9.01
N LEU A 675 -65.86 21.79 7.86
CA LEU A 675 -65.75 23.23 7.65
C LEU A 675 -66.79 24.02 8.47
N ILE A 676 -66.29 25.10 9.09
CA ILE A 676 -66.95 26.37 9.40
C ILE A 676 -68.21 26.30 10.28
N GLU A 677 -68.07 26.74 11.53
CA GLU A 677 -69.06 27.63 12.14
C GLU A 677 -68.41 28.46 13.26
N LYS A 678 -68.78 29.75 13.32
CA LYS A 678 -68.27 30.82 14.21
C LYS A 678 -67.02 31.56 13.71
N ALA A 679 -67.27 32.49 12.78
CA ALA A 679 -66.61 33.79 12.84
C ALA A 679 -66.92 34.42 14.21
N GLY A 680 -66.04 34.17 15.17
CA GLY A 680 -66.04 34.84 16.46
C GLY A 680 -65.69 36.30 16.25
N TYR A 681 -66.72 37.14 16.30
CA TYR A 681 -66.61 38.59 16.39
C TYR A 681 -65.82 38.92 17.66
N TYR A 682 -64.50 39.11 17.52
CA TYR A 682 -63.72 39.73 18.59
C TYR A 682 -64.20 41.18 18.67
N GLY A 683 -64.99 41.49 19.71
CA GLY A 683 -65.34 42.87 20.04
C GLY A 683 -64.08 43.74 20.17
N LEU A 684 -64.27 45.06 20.16
CA LEU A 684 -63.21 46.09 20.20
C LEU A 684 -62.03 45.78 21.15
N ASP A 685 -62.28 45.09 22.25
CA ASP A 685 -61.28 44.68 23.24
C ASP A 685 -60.30 43.59 22.73
N GLY A 686 -60.77 42.62 21.94
CA GLY A 686 -59.93 41.58 21.33
C GLY A 686 -59.05 42.11 20.18
N ARG A 687 -59.55 43.11 19.44
CA ARG A 687 -58.76 43.80 18.40
C ARG A 687 -57.65 44.64 19.02
N MET A 688 -57.95 45.38 20.09
CA MET A 688 -56.94 46.14 20.83
C MET A 688 -55.89 45.25 21.47
N ARG A 689 -56.26 44.07 21.99
CA ARG A 689 -55.30 43.11 22.54
C ARG A 689 -54.38 42.54 21.46
N TRP A 690 -54.92 42.17 20.29
CA TRP A 690 -54.12 41.62 19.20
C TRP A 690 -53.23 42.67 18.53
N GLU A 691 -53.68 43.92 18.43
CA GLU A 691 -52.85 45.06 18.00
C GLU A 691 -51.74 45.35 19.03
N ARG A 692 -52.04 45.29 20.34
CA ARG A 692 -51.02 45.42 21.41
C ARG A 692 -49.99 44.30 21.38
N ASP A 693 -50.42 43.06 21.25
CA ASP A 693 -49.53 41.89 21.22
C ASP A 693 -48.62 41.93 19.97
N ARG A 694 -49.16 42.38 18.83
CA ARG A 694 -48.40 42.59 17.59
C ARG A 694 -47.43 43.77 17.69
N GLU A 695 -47.81 44.86 18.36
CA GLU A 695 -46.89 45.96 18.66
C GLU A 695 -45.76 45.50 19.59
N LEU A 696 -46.09 44.70 20.61
CA LEU A 696 -45.13 44.10 21.54
C LEU A 696 -44.12 43.22 20.80
N GLU A 697 -44.59 42.34 19.91
CA GLU A 697 -43.73 41.49 19.07
C GLU A 697 -42.81 42.32 18.17
N ILE A 698 -43.32 43.38 17.54
CA ILE A 698 -42.51 44.27 16.68
C ILE A 698 -41.47 45.03 17.53
N THR A 699 -41.83 45.47 18.74
CA THR A 699 -40.88 46.13 19.65
C THR A 699 -39.82 45.17 20.17
N GLU A 700 -40.19 43.94 20.53
CA GLU A 700 -39.22 42.91 20.95
C GLU A 700 -38.30 42.50 19.80
N GLU A 701 -38.81 42.39 18.57
CA GLU A 701 -37.96 42.06 17.42
C GLU A 701 -37.01 43.21 17.08
N ARG A 702 -37.47 44.47 17.22
CA ARG A 702 -36.61 45.66 17.10
C ARG A 702 -35.58 45.74 18.22
N GLU A 703 -35.93 45.36 19.45
CA GLU A 703 -34.98 45.26 20.56
C GLU A 703 -33.99 44.13 20.34
N ARG A 704 -34.42 42.94 19.89
CA ARG A 704 -33.52 41.84 19.54
C ARG A 704 -32.55 42.25 18.44
N LYS A 705 -33.02 42.93 17.39
CA LYS A 705 -32.15 43.47 16.32
C LYS A 705 -31.21 44.55 16.87
N ARG A 706 -31.68 45.43 17.76
CA ARG A 706 -30.81 46.41 18.43
C ARG A 706 -29.77 45.74 19.33
N ILE A 707 -30.13 44.71 20.08
CA ILE A 707 -29.24 43.95 20.95
C ILE A 707 -28.23 43.14 20.11
N GLU A 708 -28.64 42.55 19.00
CA GLU A 708 -27.79 41.86 18.03
C GLU A 708 -26.79 42.82 17.37
N GLU A 709 -27.25 43.99 16.92
CA GLU A 709 -26.39 45.06 16.39
C GLU A 709 -25.45 45.61 17.44
N THR A 710 -25.92 45.81 18.68
CA THR A 710 -25.09 46.27 19.79
C THR A 710 -24.08 45.18 20.19
N ARG A 711 -24.45 43.90 20.13
CA ARG A 711 -23.53 42.76 20.30
C ARG A 711 -22.53 42.65 19.17
N ARG A 712 -22.89 42.96 17.92
CA ARG A 712 -21.96 43.02 16.78
C ARG A 712 -21.02 44.22 16.87
N ARG A 713 -21.52 45.39 17.30
CA ARG A 713 -20.75 46.63 17.49
C ARG A 713 -19.84 46.56 18.71
N ASN A 714 -20.26 45.88 19.78
CA ASN A 714 -19.49 45.59 20.99
C ASN A 714 -18.71 44.27 20.91
N ARG A 715 -18.82 43.50 19.82
CA ARG A 715 -17.90 42.38 19.51
C ARG A 715 -16.55 42.97 19.16
N ARG A 716 -15.84 43.38 20.21
CA ARG A 716 -14.43 43.71 20.16
C ARG A 716 -13.73 42.49 19.57
N PRO A 717 -12.99 42.62 18.45
CA PRO A 717 -12.23 41.50 17.93
C PRO A 717 -11.33 41.00 19.07
N ASN A 718 -11.29 39.67 19.28
CA ASN A 718 -10.37 39.05 20.23
C ASN A 718 -8.98 39.67 20.08
N ALA A 719 -8.25 39.83 21.18
CA ALA A 719 -6.93 40.48 21.18
C ALA A 719 -6.04 39.96 20.04
N VAL A 720 -6.12 38.65 19.75
CA VAL A 720 -5.49 37.97 18.62
C VAL A 720 -5.85 38.56 17.26
N VAL A 721 -7.12 38.84 16.97
CA VAL A 721 -7.58 39.38 15.69
C VAL A 721 -7.14 40.83 15.50
N ARG A 722 -7.13 41.63 16.58
CA ARG A 722 -6.59 43.00 16.55
C ARG A 722 -5.08 43.00 16.37
N TRP A 723 -4.36 42.15 17.10
CA TRP A 723 -2.93 41.96 16.93
C TRP A 723 -2.58 41.51 15.50
N TRP A 724 -3.30 40.53 14.93
CA TRP A 724 -3.11 40.09 13.55
C TRP A 724 -3.39 41.21 12.52
N ARG A 725 -4.39 42.07 12.75
CA ARG A 725 -4.67 43.23 11.86
C ARG A 725 -3.55 44.25 11.87
N VAL A 726 -2.97 44.55 13.04
CA VAL A 726 -1.85 45.49 13.18
C VAL A 726 -0.57 44.87 12.61
N CYS A 727 -0.25 43.63 12.99
CA CYS A 727 0.91 42.90 12.48
C CYS A 727 0.87 42.77 10.96
N ARG A 728 -0.28 42.51 10.32
CA ARG A 728 -0.40 42.39 8.84
C ARG A 728 0.19 43.55 8.05
N VAL A 729 0.22 44.74 8.62
CA VAL A 729 0.67 45.96 7.93
C VAL A 729 2.16 46.24 8.19
N THR A 730 2.74 45.66 9.26
CA THR A 730 4.17 45.80 9.60
C THR A 730 5.06 45.01 8.65
N LEU A 731 6.34 45.38 8.56
CA LEU A 731 7.36 44.66 7.79
C LEU A 731 7.36 43.16 8.14
N VAL A 732 7.33 42.86 9.44
CA VAL A 732 7.29 41.49 9.98
C VAL A 732 6.03 40.75 9.56
N GLY A 733 4.85 41.38 9.57
CA GLY A 733 3.64 40.68 9.12
C GLY A 733 3.53 40.51 7.62
N ARG A 734 4.17 41.38 6.81
CA ARG A 734 4.33 41.16 5.36
C ARG A 734 5.23 39.95 5.10
N MET A 735 6.36 39.85 5.80
CA MET A 735 7.26 38.68 5.74
C MET A 735 6.52 37.40 6.14
N LEU A 736 5.82 37.39 7.28
CA LEU A 736 5.06 36.23 7.76
C LEU A 736 3.97 35.80 6.78
N ARG A 737 3.26 36.75 6.17
CA ARG A 737 2.23 36.45 5.18
C ARG A 737 2.82 35.82 3.91
N GLU A 738 3.91 36.38 3.40
CA GLU A 738 4.62 35.82 2.23
C GLU A 738 5.11 34.40 2.52
N MET A 739 5.68 34.18 3.70
CA MET A 739 6.16 32.87 4.14
C MET A 739 5.02 31.86 4.24
N LEU A 740 3.96 32.18 4.99
CA LEU A 740 2.83 31.27 5.20
C LEU A 740 2.09 30.95 3.90
N TRP A 741 1.93 31.92 3.01
CA TRP A 741 1.27 31.71 1.72
C TRP A 741 2.11 30.81 0.80
N SER A 742 3.42 31.07 0.73
CA SER A 742 4.33 30.28 -0.08
C SER A 742 4.47 28.85 0.46
N ALA A 743 4.66 28.70 1.77
CA ALA A 743 4.75 27.40 2.43
C ALA A 743 3.43 26.63 2.31
N GLY A 744 2.28 27.28 2.50
CA GLY A 744 0.96 26.66 2.35
C GLY A 744 0.70 26.14 0.94
N ARG A 745 1.14 26.86 -0.10
CA ARG A 745 1.05 26.38 -1.49
C ARG A 745 1.93 25.16 -1.73
N VAL A 746 3.20 25.21 -1.29
CA VAL A 746 4.12 24.07 -1.45
C VAL A 746 3.58 22.85 -0.70
N LEU A 747 3.26 23.00 0.58
CA LEU A 747 2.72 21.91 1.41
C LEU A 747 1.40 21.36 0.88
N GLY A 748 0.49 22.22 0.40
CA GLY A 748 -0.78 21.80 -0.17
C GLY A 748 -0.61 20.93 -1.41
N ILE A 749 0.25 21.34 -2.35
CA ILE A 749 0.46 20.59 -3.60
C ILE A 749 1.31 19.33 -3.33
N VAL A 750 2.45 19.48 -2.66
CA VAL A 750 3.37 18.36 -2.36
C VAL A 750 2.68 17.34 -1.47
N GLY A 751 1.95 17.78 -0.44
CA GLY A 751 1.16 16.91 0.42
C GLY A 751 0.07 16.16 -0.36
N SER A 752 -0.59 16.82 -1.32
CA SER A 752 -1.58 16.14 -2.17
C SER A 752 -0.95 15.10 -3.08
N VAL A 753 0.22 15.39 -3.66
CA VAL A 753 0.98 14.44 -4.50
C VAL A 753 1.49 13.27 -3.67
N PHE A 754 2.03 13.54 -2.48
CA PHE A 754 2.49 12.50 -1.55
C PHE A 754 1.33 11.59 -1.11
N MET A 755 0.19 12.17 -0.72
CA MET A 755 -1.01 11.40 -0.39
C MET A 755 -1.52 10.59 -1.58
N TRP A 756 -1.41 11.11 -2.81
CA TRP A 756 -1.75 10.36 -4.01
C TRP A 756 -0.83 9.15 -4.20
N TYR A 757 0.49 9.31 -4.03
CA TYR A 757 1.45 8.20 -4.08
C TYR A 757 1.23 7.16 -3.00
N LEU A 758 0.77 7.57 -1.82
CA LEU A 758 0.56 6.62 -0.74
C LEU A 758 -0.82 5.95 -0.79
N TRP A 759 -1.79 6.51 -1.52
CA TRP A 759 -3.13 5.93 -1.67
C TRP A 759 -3.28 5.09 -2.94
N PHE A 760 -2.58 5.44 -4.02
CA PHE A 760 -2.72 4.81 -5.34
C PHE A 760 -1.41 4.26 -5.93
N GLY A 761 -0.26 4.54 -5.31
CA GLY A 761 1.07 4.34 -5.89
C GLY A 761 1.77 3.06 -5.49
#